data_AF-A0AA95GEL4-F1
#
_entry.id   AF-A0AA95GEL4-F1
#
_cell.length_a   1.000
_cell.length_b   1.000
_cell.length_c   1.000
_cell.angle_alpha   90.00
_cell.angle_beta   90.00
_cell.angle_gamma   90.00
#
_symmetry.space_group_name_H-M   'P 1'
#
loop_
_entity.id
_entity.type
_entity.pdbx_description
1 polymer ?
#
loop_
_entity_poly.entity_id
_entity_poly.type
_entity_poly.pdbx_seq_one_letter_code
_entity_poly.pdbx_strand_id
1 'polypeptide(L)'
;MDYKIKQLNKFDYYFDTNNSKKEITIAEKIKVILHYKNLTPKKQNKTIEELKQVVDDFKIFANLKDIKPSQQPLEIYIFDNKEDYQYYGKEKGLGVEGGKFYSGNPPTIYIYQQGNILNLKHEFTHYLTDTNIPNADSLPTVLKEGIADYIEHLSDKKFNSQANSIDLTEAEIKTKNITQLLDLKYSDNFHDNEMVYKAGHSIIMYLNDKNPELLKKILHNKNPEQYLDQIKKENNKFKDWLSENNTDNAMQEINALEVTKGGFIASKKEIIDGEIKDVNYYTANIKTLTTKESVGEFATVEYMGFGNYIRCSSAAKNIHIDISLDSDYRHLKLIKKNNNEFKLIFTNKDGTKNFTESSEYQYQRQIVKSKYTKQNSDEPITDEKIDEIIAELIEINANTLTNMDLTNRPLNTIFSVKKLGNGMASALSLYNEEEKVSELLCESGIFKQIEGQENNEMFIFHNGLQRFHVNYDNKAYLAIENEDGQYKAAFIDGRAVNNDAYFDFSHLHKNELLSPNINHIKQEKLPVLQLNNTKIYNHKDSTFAQYSAFQKEHGHTIKKGELLDNKGSASTEDDVHKAELHKENKAFYDFKTIGFYINEELRDQNNNLIDGSDLFIHDHGKNIRYQLPKEITYLKLIKKDNDYKLAVCDQNGTEYTDIPDEYRLIDPIFAHQYEKKDHSNKHLNIGLIDFKQYTEGTLFKLKYDPNDYHIPRDKNNEILRSSDNQKYVTKVKIFHNDTEIGMLSNDHHNFQGDIFFSIDYNYSYNNFLASYSPQIDIIEETILFEQGDGDIGDTNRGYTDYKKINFVKNNNHLITENWDDEITTEILYNEQSSSYYPSHQLLANNQSNQNVSYYRQDPNIDYAGYQYEINEYTDNNNAMITSEQIMYI
;
A
#
# COMPACT_ATOMS: atom_id res chain seq x y z
N MET A 1 44.14 32.96 18.26
CA MET A 1 43.29 32.96 17.04
C MET A 1 42.34 31.79 17.23
N ASP A 2 41.19 32.06 17.81
CA ASP A 2 40.20 31.03 18.15
C ASP A 2 39.34 30.74 16.92
N TYR A 3 39.53 29.58 16.31
CA TYR A 3 38.57 29.04 15.34
C TYR A 3 37.37 28.49 16.10
N LYS A 4 36.33 29.33 16.28
CA LYS A 4 34.99 28.84 16.59
C LYS A 4 34.44 28.16 15.33
N ILE A 5 34.44 26.83 15.33
CA ILE A 5 33.63 26.04 14.40
C ILE A 5 32.17 26.43 14.71
N LYS A 6 31.52 27.17 13.79
CA LYS A 6 30.07 27.34 13.82
C LYS A 6 29.48 25.95 13.61
N GLN A 7 28.83 25.38 14.63
CA GLN A 7 27.90 24.29 14.41
C GLN A 7 26.81 24.82 13.45
N LEU A 8 26.83 24.36 12.21
CA LEU A 8 25.72 24.56 11.29
C LEU A 8 24.49 23.89 11.91
N ASN A 9 23.33 24.55 11.83
CA ASN A 9 22.09 23.91 12.23
C ASN A 9 21.79 22.75 11.26
N LYS A 10 20.95 21.79 11.68
CA LYS A 10 20.72 20.55 10.93
C LYS A 10 20.08 20.82 9.56
N PHE A 11 19.25 21.85 9.48
CA PHE A 11 18.60 22.28 8.24
C PHE A 11 19.61 22.80 7.21
N ASP A 12 20.48 23.73 7.60
CA ASP A 12 21.50 24.32 6.75
C ASP A 12 22.48 23.23 6.30
N TYR A 13 22.86 22.32 7.20
CA TYR A 13 23.68 21.16 6.88
C TYR A 13 23.06 20.26 5.80
N TYR A 14 21.74 20.06 5.80
CA TYR A 14 21.08 19.22 4.80
C TYR A 14 21.21 19.76 3.38
N PHE A 15 21.14 21.10 3.22
CA PHE A 15 21.22 21.78 1.93
C PHE A 15 22.63 22.32 1.60
N ASP A 16 23.63 22.15 2.47
CA ASP A 16 25.01 22.62 2.25
C ASP A 16 25.82 21.61 1.41
N THR A 17 25.57 21.58 0.09
CA THR A 17 26.37 20.81 -0.87
C THR A 17 26.67 21.63 -2.13
N ASN A 18 27.75 21.32 -2.85
CA ASN A 18 28.23 22.11 -4.00
C ASN A 18 27.23 22.23 -5.17
N ASN A 19 26.17 21.40 -5.21
CA ASN A 19 25.18 21.33 -6.28
C ASN A 19 23.74 21.62 -5.82
N SER A 20 23.55 22.21 -4.62
CA SER A 20 22.23 22.26 -3.98
C SER A 20 21.31 23.43 -4.36
N LYS A 21 21.71 24.27 -5.32
CA LYS A 21 21.02 25.54 -5.60
C LYS A 21 20.87 25.82 -7.09
N LYS A 22 19.68 26.23 -7.52
CA LYS A 22 19.40 26.71 -8.88
C LYS A 22 18.56 27.98 -8.86
N GLU A 23 19.05 29.02 -9.53
CA GLU A 23 18.31 30.27 -9.68
C GLU A 23 17.61 30.29 -11.04
N ILE A 24 16.31 30.60 -11.03
CA ILE A 24 15.46 30.65 -12.22
C ILE A 24 14.59 31.90 -12.19
N THR A 25 14.06 32.28 -13.36
CA THR A 25 13.03 33.33 -13.46
C THR A 25 11.80 32.76 -14.13
N ILE A 26 10.67 32.78 -13.42
CA ILE A 26 9.36 32.33 -13.92
C ILE A 26 8.62 33.54 -14.50
N ALA A 27 8.03 33.35 -15.69
CA ALA A 27 7.28 34.35 -16.43
C ALA A 27 8.00 35.73 -16.53
N GLU A 28 9.32 35.71 -16.65
CA GLU A 28 10.22 36.88 -16.75
C GLU A 28 10.16 37.85 -15.55
N LYS A 29 9.48 37.48 -14.45
CA LYS A 29 9.11 38.43 -13.38
C LYS A 29 9.28 37.93 -11.96
N ILE A 30 9.14 36.62 -11.74
CA ILE A 30 9.29 36.02 -10.42
C ILE A 30 10.66 35.35 -10.38
N LYS A 31 11.56 35.89 -9.56
CA LYS A 31 12.84 35.24 -9.27
C LYS A 31 12.60 34.12 -8.27
N VAL A 32 13.02 32.91 -8.60
CA VAL A 32 12.90 31.74 -7.73
C VAL A 32 14.27 31.13 -7.52
N ILE A 33 14.54 30.73 -6.28
CA ILE A 33 15.74 30.01 -5.89
C ILE A 33 15.30 28.63 -5.40
N LEU A 34 15.66 27.60 -6.15
CA LEU A 34 15.42 26.21 -5.77
C LEU A 34 16.60 25.73 -4.92
N HIS A 35 16.32 25.25 -3.72
CA HIS A 35 17.25 24.55 -2.84
C HIS A 35 16.88 23.07 -2.81
N TYR A 36 17.82 22.20 -3.14
CA TYR A 36 17.60 20.75 -3.20
C TYR A 36 18.90 20.00 -2.92
N LYS A 37 18.82 18.73 -2.51
CA LYS A 37 20.01 17.90 -2.35
C LYS A 37 20.16 16.93 -3.53
N ASN A 38 19.13 16.12 -3.77
CA ASN A 38 19.11 15.12 -4.85
C ASN A 38 17.90 15.36 -5.77
N LEU A 39 18.02 16.31 -6.70
CA LEU A 39 16.96 16.59 -7.69
C LEU A 39 17.50 16.41 -9.12
N THR A 40 16.96 15.43 -9.84
CA THR A 40 17.40 15.10 -11.20
C THR A 40 17.18 16.28 -12.16
N PRO A 41 18.00 16.46 -13.21
CA PRO A 41 17.78 17.51 -14.21
C PRO A 41 16.39 17.45 -14.85
N LYS A 42 15.85 16.25 -15.03
CA LYS A 42 14.48 16.00 -15.52
C LYS A 42 13.44 16.60 -14.57
N LYS A 43 13.49 16.26 -13.28
CA LYS A 43 12.58 16.83 -12.26
C LYS A 43 12.72 18.34 -12.14
N GLN A 44 13.94 18.87 -12.17
CA GLN A 44 14.15 20.33 -12.16
C GLN A 44 13.43 21.04 -13.31
N ASN A 45 13.48 20.48 -14.53
CA ASN A 45 12.80 21.07 -15.68
C ASN A 45 11.27 20.99 -15.53
N LYS A 46 10.75 19.84 -15.06
CA LYS A 46 9.32 19.68 -14.77
C LYS A 46 8.82 20.67 -13.73
N THR A 47 9.56 20.87 -12.63
CA THR A 47 9.28 21.90 -11.62
C THR A 47 9.16 23.29 -12.24
N ILE A 48 10.05 23.64 -13.18
CA ILE A 48 10.01 24.94 -13.86
C ILE A 48 8.77 25.06 -14.75
N GLU A 49 8.38 23.99 -15.44
CA GLU A 49 7.19 23.95 -16.30
C GLU A 49 5.91 24.07 -15.47
N GLU A 50 5.80 23.33 -14.37
CA GLU A 50 4.66 23.40 -13.44
C GLU A 50 4.50 24.81 -12.85
N LEU A 51 5.59 25.43 -12.40
CA LEU A 51 5.55 26.81 -11.91
C LEU A 51 5.06 27.80 -12.98
N LYS A 52 5.44 27.62 -14.25
CA LYS A 52 4.93 28.47 -15.35
C LYS A 52 3.45 28.25 -15.59
N GLN A 53 3.01 26.98 -15.62
CA GLN A 53 1.62 26.61 -15.83
C GLN A 53 0.72 27.23 -14.75
N VAL A 54 1.11 27.15 -13.48
CA VAL A 54 0.37 27.75 -12.36
C VAL A 54 0.24 29.27 -12.50
N VAL A 55 1.28 29.97 -12.99
CA VAL A 55 1.16 31.40 -13.29
C VAL A 55 0.10 31.67 -14.36
N ASP A 56 0.08 30.87 -15.43
CA ASP A 56 -0.89 31.03 -16.51
C ASP A 56 -2.33 30.76 -16.05
N ASP A 57 -2.53 29.67 -15.32
CA ASP A 57 -3.81 29.28 -14.74
C ASP A 57 -4.33 30.32 -13.74
N PHE A 58 -3.45 30.80 -12.85
CA PHE A 58 -3.79 31.83 -11.88
C PHE A 58 -4.20 33.16 -12.55
N LYS A 59 -3.51 33.57 -13.62
CA LYS A 59 -3.90 34.78 -14.37
C LYS A 59 -5.28 34.65 -14.98
N ILE A 60 -5.60 33.48 -15.54
CA ILE A 60 -6.92 33.20 -16.14
C ILE A 60 -7.99 33.25 -15.04
N PHE A 61 -7.80 32.50 -13.95
CA PHE A 61 -8.72 32.45 -12.82
C PHE A 61 -8.97 33.82 -12.19
N ALA A 62 -7.90 34.53 -11.84
CA ALA A 62 -8.00 35.85 -11.22
C ALA A 62 -8.28 36.97 -12.23
N ASN A 63 -8.46 36.67 -13.52
CA ASN A 63 -8.67 37.65 -14.58
C ASN A 63 -7.62 38.79 -14.56
N LEU A 64 -6.36 38.41 -14.36
CA LEU A 64 -5.22 39.32 -14.34
C LEU A 64 -4.59 39.39 -15.72
N LYS A 65 -4.34 40.61 -16.21
CA LYS A 65 -3.54 40.81 -17.43
C LYS A 65 -2.09 40.40 -17.24
N ASP A 66 -1.61 40.51 -16.01
CA ASP A 66 -0.20 40.36 -15.68
C ASP A 66 0.00 40.12 -14.18
N ILE A 67 1.13 39.50 -13.82
CA ILE A 67 1.55 39.27 -12.43
C ILE A 67 2.55 40.34 -11.97
N LYS A 68 2.54 40.64 -10.67
CA LYS A 68 3.51 41.58 -10.08
C LYS A 68 4.91 40.95 -10.05
N PRO A 69 5.97 41.74 -10.34
CA PRO A 69 7.33 41.26 -10.21
C PRO A 69 7.67 40.98 -8.74
N SER A 70 8.49 39.96 -8.51
CA SER A 70 8.96 39.61 -7.17
C SER A 70 9.89 40.70 -6.63
N GLN A 71 9.55 41.29 -5.48
CA GLN A 71 10.44 42.27 -4.83
C GLN A 71 11.69 41.61 -4.23
N GLN A 72 11.55 40.36 -3.79
CA GLN A 72 12.59 39.48 -3.26
C GLN A 72 12.47 38.12 -3.95
N PRO A 73 13.57 37.36 -4.09
CA PRO A 73 13.47 36.01 -4.61
C PRO A 73 12.58 35.14 -3.71
N LEU A 74 11.76 34.29 -4.32
CA LEU A 74 11.05 33.21 -3.64
C LEU A 74 12.03 32.05 -3.44
N GLU A 75 12.24 31.64 -2.20
CA GLU A 75 13.03 30.45 -1.89
C GLU A 75 12.11 29.23 -1.85
N ILE A 76 12.48 28.16 -2.55
CA ILE A 76 11.77 26.88 -2.53
C ILE A 76 12.75 25.81 -2.07
N TYR A 77 12.53 25.27 -0.89
CA TYR A 77 13.29 24.16 -0.33
C TYR A 77 12.58 22.85 -0.62
N ILE A 78 13.23 22.02 -1.43
CA ILE A 78 12.72 20.74 -1.89
C ILE A 78 13.49 19.66 -1.15
N PHE A 79 12.85 19.06 -0.15
CA PHE A 79 13.40 17.93 0.58
C PHE A 79 13.32 16.66 -0.27
N ASP A 80 14.29 15.78 -0.07
CA ASP A 80 14.34 14.50 -0.76
C ASP A 80 13.25 13.54 -0.31
N ASN A 81 12.43 13.82 0.73
CA ASN A 81 11.27 13.04 1.21
C ASN A 81 10.50 13.72 2.35
N LYS A 82 9.32 13.16 2.68
CA LYS A 82 8.45 13.58 3.79
C LYS A 82 9.15 13.48 5.13
N GLU A 83 9.94 12.44 5.35
CA GLU A 83 10.67 12.20 6.59
C GLU A 83 11.78 13.24 6.81
N ASP A 84 12.50 13.61 5.76
CA ASP A 84 13.51 14.67 5.77
C ASP A 84 12.85 16.02 5.98
N TYR A 85 11.72 16.27 5.32
CA TYR A 85 10.88 17.45 5.57
C TYR A 85 10.47 17.53 7.05
N GLN A 86 9.96 16.44 7.62
CA GLN A 86 9.55 16.38 9.03
C GLN A 86 10.74 16.52 9.99
N TYR A 87 11.87 15.86 9.69
CA TYR A 87 13.02 15.79 10.57
C TYR A 87 13.84 17.08 10.54
N TYR A 88 14.31 17.49 9.37
CA TYR A 88 15.15 18.68 9.19
C TYR A 88 14.32 19.97 9.18
N GLY A 89 13.06 19.89 8.75
CA GLY A 89 12.13 21.02 8.74
C GLY A 89 11.50 21.35 10.09
N LYS A 90 11.61 20.47 11.10
CA LYS A 90 11.09 20.73 12.46
C LYS A 90 11.58 22.06 13.04
N GLU A 91 12.84 22.41 12.80
CA GLU A 91 13.44 23.68 13.24
C GLU A 91 12.83 24.91 12.55
N LYS A 92 12.16 24.72 11.40
CA LYS A 92 11.41 25.73 10.65
C LYS A 92 9.90 25.70 10.95
N GLY A 93 9.47 24.93 11.96
CA GLY A 93 8.06 24.80 12.34
C GLY A 93 7.23 24.01 11.33
N LEU A 94 7.86 23.06 10.63
CA LEU A 94 7.20 22.14 9.71
C LEU A 94 6.66 20.92 10.47
N GLY A 95 5.45 20.49 10.12
CA GLY A 95 4.73 19.37 10.71
C GLY A 95 4.59 18.20 9.74
N VAL A 96 3.40 17.62 9.66
CA VAL A 96 3.10 16.42 8.85
C VAL A 96 2.44 16.74 7.50
N GLU A 97 2.22 18.02 7.21
CA GLU A 97 1.61 18.55 5.98
C GLU A 97 2.45 18.28 4.72
N GLY A 98 1.80 18.34 3.55
CA GLY A 98 2.43 18.07 2.25
C GLY A 98 3.32 19.20 1.70
N GLY A 99 3.23 20.38 2.30
CA GLY A 99 3.98 21.57 1.92
C GLY A 99 3.60 22.73 2.82
N LYS A 100 4.40 23.80 2.81
CA LYS A 100 4.10 25.02 3.55
C LYS A 100 4.72 26.26 2.94
N PHE A 101 3.87 27.25 2.69
CA PHE A 101 4.26 28.60 2.33
C PHE A 101 4.36 29.54 3.55
N TYR A 102 5.44 30.34 3.59
CA TYR A 102 5.63 31.45 4.51
C TYR A 102 5.83 32.76 3.75
N SER A 103 4.97 33.75 4.01
CA SER A 103 5.03 35.10 3.43
C SER A 103 6.13 36.00 4.00
N GLY A 104 7.17 35.40 4.61
CA GLY A 104 8.30 36.09 5.23
C GLY A 104 9.18 36.87 4.26
N ASN A 105 10.34 37.31 4.74
CA ASN A 105 11.33 38.02 3.91
C ASN A 105 12.71 37.32 4.02
N PRO A 106 13.13 36.52 3.03
CA PRO A 106 12.43 36.25 1.77
C PRO A 106 11.20 35.34 1.94
N PRO A 107 10.20 35.43 1.04
CA PRO A 107 9.09 34.49 1.03
C PRO A 107 9.64 33.09 0.73
N THR A 108 9.12 32.07 1.41
CA THR A 108 9.70 30.73 1.39
C THR A 108 8.63 29.65 1.25
N ILE A 109 8.87 28.66 0.41
CA ILE A 109 8.09 27.43 0.30
C ILE A 109 8.96 26.26 0.75
N TYR A 110 8.40 25.39 1.59
CA TYR A 110 8.98 24.11 1.95
C TYR A 110 8.09 22.99 1.43
N ILE A 111 8.66 22.07 0.67
CA ILE A 111 7.96 20.97 0.02
C ILE A 111 8.90 19.78 -0.09
N TYR A 112 8.36 18.62 -0.44
CA TYR A 112 9.16 17.42 -0.63
C TYR A 112 8.76 16.69 -1.91
N GLN A 113 9.66 15.86 -2.43
CA GLN A 113 9.32 15.03 -3.60
C GLN A 113 8.35 13.89 -3.17
N GLN A 114 7.37 13.52 -3.96
CA GLN A 114 6.52 12.34 -3.81
C GLN A 114 6.07 11.98 -5.24
N GLY A 115 6.89 11.17 -5.92
CA GLY A 115 6.93 11.15 -7.38
C GLY A 115 7.39 12.49 -7.96
N ASN A 116 6.43 13.38 -8.21
CA ASN A 116 6.65 14.80 -8.52
C ASN A 116 6.98 15.61 -7.27
N ILE A 117 6.97 16.94 -7.37
CA ILE A 117 7.08 17.77 -6.18
C ILE A 117 5.67 17.98 -5.61
N LEU A 118 5.39 17.32 -4.49
CA LEU A 118 4.07 17.37 -3.86
C LEU A 118 3.72 18.80 -3.46
N ASN A 119 2.44 19.15 -3.64
CA ASN A 119 1.87 20.45 -3.26
C ASN A 119 2.56 21.67 -3.88
N LEU A 120 3.45 21.51 -4.87
CA LEU A 120 4.16 22.64 -5.46
C LEU A 120 3.18 23.67 -6.04
N LYS A 121 2.18 23.20 -6.78
CA LYS A 121 1.16 24.07 -7.40
C LYS A 121 0.31 24.76 -6.33
N HIS A 122 -0.11 24.01 -5.33
CA HIS A 122 -0.89 24.50 -4.19
C HIS A 122 -0.12 25.59 -3.42
N GLU A 123 1.09 25.32 -2.93
CA GLU A 123 1.89 26.27 -2.16
C GLU A 123 2.33 27.48 -2.99
N PHE A 124 2.62 27.29 -4.28
CA PHE A 124 2.96 28.41 -5.16
C PHE A 124 1.74 29.30 -5.43
N THR A 125 0.53 28.74 -5.41
CA THR A 125 -0.71 29.53 -5.52
C THR A 125 -0.93 30.40 -4.28
N HIS A 126 -0.55 29.94 -3.08
CA HIS A 126 -0.55 30.80 -1.88
C HIS A 126 0.36 32.01 -2.06
N TYR A 127 1.58 31.82 -2.58
CA TYR A 127 2.48 32.93 -2.93
C TYR A 127 1.87 33.90 -3.94
N LEU A 128 1.25 33.38 -5.02
CA LEU A 128 0.61 34.23 -6.03
C LEU A 128 -0.58 35.01 -5.47
N THR A 129 -1.35 34.38 -4.57
CA THR A 129 -2.49 35.00 -3.88
C THR A 129 -2.02 36.16 -3.02
N ASP A 130 -1.06 35.94 -2.12
CA ASP A 130 -0.55 36.97 -1.21
C ASP A 130 0.10 38.14 -1.96
N THR A 131 0.73 37.90 -3.11
CA THR A 131 1.41 38.94 -3.88
C THR A 131 0.49 39.72 -4.82
N ASN A 132 -0.50 39.06 -5.44
CA ASN A 132 -1.29 39.66 -6.52
C ASN A 132 -2.69 40.09 -6.08
N ILE A 133 -3.31 39.42 -5.11
CA ILE A 133 -4.65 39.73 -4.62
C ILE A 133 -4.57 40.85 -3.56
N PRO A 134 -5.28 41.99 -3.76
CA PRO A 134 -5.31 43.06 -2.76
C PRO A 134 -5.91 42.59 -1.44
N ASN A 135 -5.21 42.84 -0.33
CA ASN A 135 -5.66 42.47 1.02
C ASN A 135 -5.98 40.97 1.17
N ALA A 136 -5.16 40.11 0.56
CA ALA A 136 -5.23 38.66 0.71
C ALA A 136 -5.29 38.22 2.18
N ASP A 137 -4.60 38.91 3.09
CA ASP A 137 -4.64 38.67 4.55
C ASP A 137 -6.06 38.74 5.17
N SER A 138 -6.98 39.46 4.54
CA SER A 138 -8.38 39.58 4.99
C SER A 138 -9.29 38.46 4.44
N LEU A 139 -8.78 37.55 3.60
CA LEU A 139 -9.54 36.39 3.15
C LEU A 139 -9.60 35.32 4.25
N PRO A 140 -10.77 34.70 4.50
CA PRO A 140 -10.86 33.52 5.35
C PRO A 140 -9.93 32.41 4.87
N THR A 141 -9.34 31.65 5.79
CA THR A 141 -8.45 30.51 5.51
C THR A 141 -9.05 29.56 4.46
N VAL A 142 -10.32 29.21 4.63
CA VAL A 142 -11.09 28.35 3.70
C VAL A 142 -11.07 28.86 2.26
N LEU A 143 -11.15 30.18 2.04
CA LEU A 143 -11.09 30.72 0.68
C LEU A 143 -9.66 30.74 0.12
N LYS A 144 -8.64 30.91 0.97
CA LYS A 144 -7.23 30.81 0.54
C LYS A 144 -6.91 29.38 0.09
N GLU A 145 -7.23 28.41 0.93
CA GLU A 145 -7.08 26.99 0.58
C GLU A 145 -7.91 26.60 -0.63
N GLY A 146 -9.15 27.09 -0.72
CA GLY A 146 -10.01 26.84 -1.87
C GLY A 146 -9.47 27.39 -3.18
N ILE A 147 -8.76 28.52 -3.17
CA ILE A 147 -8.10 29.06 -4.36
C ILE A 147 -6.90 28.20 -4.74
N ALA A 148 -6.09 27.81 -3.76
CA ALA A 148 -4.92 26.95 -3.97
C ALA A 148 -5.32 25.60 -4.57
N ASP A 149 -6.33 24.94 -4.00
CA ASP A 149 -6.90 23.70 -4.53
C ASP A 149 -7.51 23.88 -5.92
N TYR A 150 -8.29 24.93 -6.12
CA TYR A 150 -8.94 25.16 -7.42
C TYR A 150 -7.92 25.32 -8.56
N ILE A 151 -6.78 25.98 -8.31
CA ILE A 151 -5.71 26.14 -9.31
C ILE A 151 -4.93 24.85 -9.50
N GLU A 152 -4.64 24.12 -8.42
CA GLU A 152 -3.98 22.82 -8.51
C GLU A 152 -4.77 21.84 -9.40
N HIS A 153 -6.10 21.89 -9.32
CA HIS A 153 -7.03 20.95 -9.96
C HIS A 153 -7.87 21.55 -11.10
N LEU A 154 -7.41 22.67 -11.69
CA LEU A 154 -8.20 23.44 -12.66
C LEU A 154 -8.70 22.60 -13.87
N SER A 155 -7.96 21.57 -14.26
CA SER A 155 -8.29 20.63 -15.35
C SER A 155 -9.49 19.71 -15.06
N ASP A 156 -9.74 19.43 -13.78
CA ASP A 156 -10.51 18.26 -13.37
C ASP A 156 -12.01 18.54 -13.24
N LYS A 157 -12.40 19.83 -13.23
CA LYS A 157 -13.78 20.37 -13.27
C LYS A 157 -14.80 19.73 -12.32
N LYS A 158 -14.39 18.89 -11.37
CA LYS A 158 -15.27 18.12 -10.49
C LYS A 158 -14.91 18.38 -9.04
N PHE A 159 -15.96 18.40 -8.21
CA PHE A 159 -15.93 18.73 -6.78
C PHE A 159 -14.96 17.87 -5.95
N ASN A 160 -14.59 16.68 -6.44
CA ASN A 160 -13.68 15.72 -5.79
C ASN A 160 -12.45 15.35 -6.67
N SER A 161 -11.85 16.32 -7.35
CA SER A 161 -10.59 16.10 -8.09
C SER A 161 -9.43 15.62 -7.21
N GLN A 162 -9.50 15.83 -5.89
CA GLN A 162 -8.60 15.23 -4.90
C GLN A 162 -9.16 13.88 -4.46
N ALA A 163 -8.78 12.78 -5.11
CA ALA A 163 -9.26 11.46 -4.71
C ALA A 163 -8.09 10.57 -4.27
N ASN A 164 -8.06 10.32 -2.96
CA ASN A 164 -7.49 9.14 -2.35
C ASN A 164 -8.58 8.63 -1.39
N SER A 165 -9.44 7.72 -1.88
CA SER A 165 -10.57 7.05 -1.20
C SER A 165 -11.77 7.91 -0.72
N ILE A 166 -12.67 8.22 -1.66
CA ILE A 166 -14.15 8.34 -1.54
C ILE A 166 -14.73 9.01 -0.26
N ASP A 167 -14.87 10.33 -0.39
CA ASP A 167 -16.08 11.15 -0.09
C ASP A 167 -16.62 11.33 1.35
N LEU A 168 -15.84 11.04 2.40
CA LEU A 168 -16.22 11.35 3.79
C LEU A 168 -16.69 12.81 3.99
N THR A 169 -16.04 13.76 3.33
CA THR A 169 -16.27 15.19 3.50
C THR A 169 -17.48 15.75 2.73
N GLU A 170 -17.91 15.12 1.64
CA GLU A 170 -19.05 15.65 0.85
C GLU A 170 -20.34 15.60 1.66
N ALA A 171 -20.60 14.48 2.35
CA ALA A 171 -21.77 14.33 3.20
C ALA A 171 -21.79 15.39 4.31
N GLU A 172 -20.64 15.63 4.94
CA GLU A 172 -20.52 16.65 5.99
C GLU A 172 -20.69 18.08 5.45
N ILE A 173 -20.08 18.40 4.31
CA ILE A 173 -20.26 19.69 3.63
C ILE A 173 -21.74 19.91 3.30
N LYS A 174 -22.47 18.87 2.86
CA LYS A 174 -23.92 18.94 2.61
C LYS A 174 -24.75 19.22 3.86
N THR A 175 -24.28 18.91 5.07
CA THR A 175 -25.00 19.26 6.32
C THR A 175 -24.75 20.68 6.83
N LYS A 176 -23.60 21.30 6.50
CA LYS A 176 -23.20 22.63 7.02
C LYS A 176 -23.63 23.77 6.11
N ASN A 177 -24.12 24.88 6.65
CA ASN A 177 -24.39 26.07 5.82
C ASN A 177 -23.08 26.80 5.44
N ILE A 178 -23.11 27.63 4.39
CA ILE A 178 -21.94 28.40 3.91
C ILE A 178 -21.29 29.21 5.03
N THR A 179 -22.07 29.74 5.98
CA THR A 179 -21.51 30.55 7.07
C THR A 179 -20.60 29.69 7.95
N GLN A 180 -21.08 28.50 8.34
CA GLN A 180 -20.29 27.53 9.09
C GLN A 180 -19.05 27.06 8.32
N LEU A 181 -19.15 26.92 7.00
CA LEU A 181 -18.01 26.55 6.16
C LEU A 181 -16.95 27.65 6.08
N LEU A 182 -17.36 28.92 5.92
CA LEU A 182 -16.43 30.06 5.88
C LEU A 182 -15.72 30.31 7.22
N ASP A 183 -16.31 29.85 8.32
CA ASP A 183 -15.76 29.99 9.68
C ASP A 183 -14.77 28.85 10.04
N LEU A 184 -14.60 27.84 9.18
CA LEU A 184 -13.63 26.77 9.40
C LEU A 184 -12.20 27.33 9.41
N LYS A 185 -11.36 26.75 10.26
CA LYS A 185 -9.96 27.10 10.45
C LYS A 185 -9.16 25.84 10.68
N TYR A 186 -7.86 25.95 10.44
CA TYR A 186 -6.96 24.87 10.83
C TYR A 186 -7.04 24.59 12.33
N SER A 187 -7.01 23.31 12.65
CA SER A 187 -6.96 22.79 14.00
C SER A 187 -5.89 21.69 14.10
N ASP A 188 -5.69 21.19 15.30
CA ASP A 188 -4.90 20.00 15.55
C ASP A 188 -5.65 18.71 15.12
N ASN A 189 -6.72 18.80 14.31
CA ASN A 189 -7.43 17.65 13.72
C ASN A 189 -7.32 17.64 12.18
N PHE A 190 -6.91 16.50 11.61
CA PHE A 190 -6.60 16.35 10.19
C PHE A 190 -7.87 16.44 9.35
N HIS A 191 -8.94 15.80 9.82
CA HIS A 191 -10.25 15.80 9.18
C HIS A 191 -10.84 17.22 9.13
N ASP A 192 -10.67 18.00 10.19
CA ASP A 192 -11.08 19.41 10.19
C ASP A 192 -10.29 20.22 9.16
N ASN A 193 -8.98 19.95 9.03
CA ASN A 193 -8.12 20.59 8.05
C ASN A 193 -8.49 20.17 6.62
N GLU A 194 -8.74 18.88 6.37
CA GLU A 194 -9.25 18.34 5.10
C GLU A 194 -10.58 19.01 4.69
N MET A 195 -11.46 19.22 5.67
CA MET A 195 -12.71 19.94 5.46
C MET A 195 -12.47 21.41 5.10
N VAL A 196 -11.42 22.08 5.61
CA VAL A 196 -11.05 23.45 5.18
C VAL A 196 -10.74 23.48 3.67
N TYR A 197 -9.89 22.56 3.21
CA TYR A 197 -9.50 22.43 1.80
C TYR A 197 -10.72 22.18 0.91
N LYS A 198 -11.47 21.09 1.19
CA LYS A 198 -12.59 20.66 0.34
C LYS A 198 -13.79 21.62 0.39
N ALA A 199 -14.12 22.17 1.57
CA ALA A 199 -15.15 23.20 1.65
C ALA A 199 -14.73 24.47 0.89
N GLY A 200 -13.46 24.87 1.01
CA GLY A 200 -12.89 25.97 0.27
C GLY A 200 -13.02 25.79 -1.22
N HIS A 201 -12.50 24.67 -1.72
CA HIS A 201 -12.51 24.32 -3.13
C HIS A 201 -13.94 24.37 -3.69
N SER A 202 -14.90 23.78 -2.98
CA SER A 202 -16.30 23.77 -3.40
C SER A 202 -16.94 25.15 -3.51
N ILE A 203 -16.64 26.06 -2.57
CA ILE A 203 -17.17 27.42 -2.59
C ILE A 203 -16.57 28.17 -3.78
N ILE A 204 -15.27 28.01 -4.06
CA ILE A 204 -14.62 28.63 -5.21
C ILE A 204 -15.20 28.10 -6.53
N MET A 205 -15.39 26.79 -6.66
CA MET A 205 -16.05 26.19 -7.83
C MET A 205 -17.46 26.72 -8.04
N TYR A 206 -18.29 26.74 -6.99
CA TYR A 206 -19.64 27.28 -7.05
C TYR A 206 -19.65 28.74 -7.48
N LEU A 207 -18.80 29.57 -6.87
CA LEU A 207 -18.74 30.99 -7.20
C LEU A 207 -18.27 31.18 -8.64
N ASN A 208 -17.30 30.39 -9.12
CA ASN A 208 -16.84 30.46 -10.50
C ASN A 208 -17.95 30.05 -11.51
N ASP A 209 -18.72 29.00 -11.21
CA ASP A 209 -19.79 28.49 -12.09
C ASP A 209 -21.06 29.37 -12.06
N LYS A 210 -21.56 29.71 -10.86
CA LYS A 210 -22.88 30.34 -10.68
C LYS A 210 -22.82 31.84 -10.38
N ASN A 211 -21.70 32.37 -9.90
CA ASN A 211 -21.59 33.79 -9.55
C ASN A 211 -20.18 34.38 -9.77
N PRO A 212 -19.63 34.31 -10.99
CA PRO A 212 -18.24 34.72 -11.26
C PRO A 212 -18.00 36.21 -10.98
N GLU A 213 -19.04 37.04 -11.05
CA GLU A 213 -18.95 38.46 -10.68
C GLU A 213 -18.73 38.68 -9.18
N LEU A 214 -19.30 37.84 -8.31
CA LEU A 214 -19.03 37.89 -6.88
C LEU A 214 -17.61 37.42 -6.57
N LEU A 215 -17.15 36.34 -7.20
CA LEU A 215 -15.76 35.88 -7.10
C LEU A 215 -14.78 36.98 -7.51
N LYS A 216 -15.03 37.62 -8.65
CA LYS A 216 -14.22 38.74 -9.15
C LYS A 216 -14.16 39.91 -8.17
N LYS A 217 -15.26 40.23 -7.49
CA LYS A 217 -15.28 41.29 -6.46
C LYS A 217 -14.44 40.92 -5.25
N ILE A 218 -14.44 39.66 -4.84
CA ILE A 218 -13.61 39.17 -3.73
C ILE A 218 -12.12 39.27 -4.11
N LEU A 219 -11.75 38.85 -5.33
CA LEU A 219 -10.35 38.81 -5.77
C LEU A 219 -9.74 40.20 -6.09
N HIS A 220 -10.55 41.23 -6.34
CA HIS A 220 -10.03 42.53 -6.80
C HIS A 220 -10.33 43.72 -5.87
N ASN A 221 -11.16 43.55 -4.84
CA ASN A 221 -11.56 44.67 -4.00
C ASN A 221 -10.61 44.86 -2.81
N LYS A 222 -10.38 46.13 -2.44
CA LYS A 222 -9.62 46.52 -1.26
C LYS A 222 -10.30 46.19 0.07
N ASN A 223 -11.55 45.74 0.07
CA ASN A 223 -12.20 45.27 1.28
C ASN A 223 -13.02 44.01 0.95
N PRO A 224 -12.37 42.83 0.85
CA PRO A 224 -13.04 41.59 0.47
C PRO A 224 -14.08 41.15 1.51
N GLU A 225 -13.91 41.53 2.79
CA GLU A 225 -14.83 41.19 3.89
C GLU A 225 -16.27 41.62 3.62
N GLN A 226 -16.48 42.77 2.95
CA GLN A 226 -17.82 43.28 2.61
C GLN A 226 -18.60 42.35 1.67
N TYR A 227 -17.91 41.44 0.96
CA TYR A 227 -18.50 40.48 0.05
C TYR A 227 -18.73 39.12 0.69
N LEU A 228 -18.13 38.83 1.86
CA LEU A 228 -18.37 37.57 2.59
C LEU A 228 -19.85 37.43 2.97
N ASP A 229 -20.49 38.52 3.38
CA ASP A 229 -21.94 38.53 3.67
C ASP A 229 -22.81 38.29 2.42
N GLN A 230 -22.28 38.56 1.22
CA GLN A 230 -22.96 38.22 -0.03
C GLN A 230 -22.80 36.72 -0.35
N ILE A 231 -21.63 36.12 -0.08
CA ILE A 231 -21.43 34.66 -0.20
C ILE A 231 -22.38 33.93 0.75
N LYS A 232 -22.50 34.37 2.00
CA LYS A 232 -23.40 33.77 3.00
C LYS A 232 -24.87 33.71 2.54
N LYS A 233 -25.31 34.70 1.76
CA LYS A 233 -26.69 34.76 1.20
C LYS A 233 -26.92 33.76 0.07
N GLU A 234 -25.87 33.21 -0.52
CA GLU A 234 -25.95 32.25 -1.62
C GLU A 234 -26.15 30.80 -1.12
N ASN A 235 -26.29 30.58 0.20
CA ASN A 235 -26.34 29.26 0.82
C ASN A 235 -27.28 28.26 0.13
N ASN A 236 -28.52 28.65 -0.17
CA ASN A 236 -29.49 27.72 -0.77
C ASN A 236 -29.07 27.32 -2.19
N LYS A 237 -28.65 28.29 -3.02
CA LYS A 237 -28.17 28.02 -4.37
C LYS A 237 -26.89 27.17 -4.37
N PHE A 238 -26.02 27.37 -3.39
CA PHE A 238 -24.86 26.52 -3.19
C PHE A 238 -25.25 25.09 -2.81
N LYS A 239 -26.25 24.91 -1.94
CA LYS A 239 -26.76 23.57 -1.61
C LYS A 239 -27.40 22.86 -2.80
N ASP A 240 -28.15 23.61 -3.60
CA ASP A 240 -28.72 23.10 -4.85
C ASP A 240 -27.58 22.70 -5.80
N TRP A 241 -26.58 23.57 -5.97
CA TRP A 241 -25.40 23.30 -6.80
C TRP A 241 -24.60 22.08 -6.35
N LEU A 242 -24.35 21.92 -5.04
CA LEU A 242 -23.71 20.72 -4.47
C LEU A 242 -24.51 19.44 -4.73
N SER A 243 -25.83 19.55 -4.70
CA SER A 243 -26.72 18.42 -4.96
C SER A 243 -26.74 18.05 -6.46
N GLU A 244 -26.48 19.02 -7.34
CA GLU A 244 -26.34 18.82 -8.78
C GLU A 244 -24.93 18.35 -9.18
N ASN A 245 -23.88 18.81 -8.49
CA ASN A 245 -22.47 18.64 -8.88
C ASN A 245 -21.70 17.77 -7.87
N ASN A 246 -22.20 16.57 -7.60
CA ASN A 246 -21.54 15.58 -6.75
C ASN A 246 -21.06 14.33 -7.52
N THR A 247 -20.26 13.51 -6.86
CA THR A 247 -19.71 12.28 -7.43
C THR A 247 -20.79 11.32 -7.90
N ASP A 248 -21.86 11.11 -7.13
CA ASP A 248 -22.92 10.17 -7.49
C ASP A 248 -23.60 10.55 -8.82
N ASN A 249 -23.93 11.82 -9.03
CA ASN A 249 -24.52 12.29 -10.28
C ASN A 249 -23.55 12.10 -11.45
N ALA A 250 -22.27 12.46 -11.26
CA ALA A 250 -21.25 12.28 -12.28
C ALA A 250 -21.05 10.80 -12.65
N MET A 251 -21.16 9.90 -11.67
CA MET A 251 -21.09 8.45 -11.85
C MET A 251 -22.37 7.88 -12.49
N GLN A 252 -23.54 8.46 -12.22
CA GLN A 252 -24.79 8.11 -12.89
C GLN A 252 -24.74 8.43 -14.39
N GLU A 253 -24.21 9.60 -14.77
CA GLU A 253 -24.14 10.03 -16.19
C GLU A 253 -23.38 9.02 -17.07
N ILE A 254 -22.36 8.39 -16.50
CA ILE A 254 -21.52 7.40 -17.19
C ILE A 254 -22.01 5.95 -17.01
N ASN A 255 -23.12 5.71 -16.30
CA ASN A 255 -23.64 4.38 -15.97
C ASN A 255 -22.71 3.53 -15.08
N ALA A 256 -21.99 4.16 -14.16
CA ALA A 256 -21.21 3.43 -13.15
C ALA A 256 -22.12 2.76 -12.11
N LEU A 257 -21.59 1.74 -11.46
CA LEU A 257 -22.21 1.02 -10.36
C LEU A 257 -21.65 1.50 -9.03
N GLU A 258 -22.43 1.35 -7.97
CA GLU A 258 -21.99 1.60 -6.59
C GLU A 258 -21.86 0.30 -5.81
N VAL A 259 -20.83 0.23 -4.98
CA VAL A 259 -20.62 -0.82 -3.99
C VAL A 259 -21.06 -0.27 -2.63
N THR A 260 -22.00 -0.96 -2.00
CA THR A 260 -22.66 -0.49 -0.76
C THR A 260 -22.72 -1.58 0.30
N LYS A 261 -22.75 -1.17 1.57
CA LYS A 261 -22.88 -2.07 2.71
C LYS A 261 -24.13 -2.95 2.59
N GLY A 262 -23.96 -4.24 2.86
CA GLY A 262 -24.97 -5.28 2.81
C GLY A 262 -25.34 -5.85 4.17
N GLY A 263 -25.56 -7.16 4.20
CA GLY A 263 -25.99 -7.87 5.40
C GLY A 263 -24.85 -8.04 6.41
N PHE A 264 -25.17 -8.07 7.70
CA PHE A 264 -24.19 -8.36 8.76
C PHE A 264 -23.62 -9.77 8.61
N ILE A 265 -22.30 -9.92 8.79
CA ILE A 265 -21.57 -11.19 8.74
C ILE A 265 -21.11 -11.60 10.14
N ALA A 266 -20.31 -10.75 10.80
CA ALA A 266 -19.65 -11.06 12.05
C ALA A 266 -19.18 -9.80 12.78
N SER A 267 -18.90 -9.94 14.08
CA SER A 267 -18.20 -8.96 14.89
C SER A 267 -16.90 -9.56 15.40
N LYS A 268 -15.82 -8.78 15.45
CA LYS A 268 -14.55 -9.18 16.07
C LYS A 268 -13.88 -8.02 16.78
N LYS A 269 -13.01 -8.36 17.73
CA LYS A 269 -12.12 -7.41 18.37
C LYS A 269 -10.86 -7.25 17.54
N GLU A 270 -10.52 -6.02 17.21
CA GLU A 270 -9.29 -5.68 16.49
C GLU A 270 -8.54 -4.58 17.22
N ILE A 271 -7.22 -4.62 17.10
CA ILE A 271 -6.40 -3.49 17.49
C ILE A 271 -6.56 -2.45 16.38
N ILE A 272 -7.03 -1.25 16.71
CA ILE A 272 -7.17 -0.11 15.81
C ILE A 272 -6.67 1.12 16.57
N ASP A 273 -5.68 1.81 16.01
CA ASP A 273 -5.05 3.01 16.60
C ASP A 273 -4.49 2.82 18.02
N GLY A 274 -3.94 1.62 18.30
CA GLY A 274 -3.40 1.30 19.62
C GLY A 274 -4.47 1.03 20.69
N GLU A 275 -5.71 0.74 20.29
CA GLU A 275 -6.80 0.33 21.16
C GLU A 275 -7.49 -0.92 20.63
N ILE A 276 -7.98 -1.79 21.51
CA ILE A 276 -8.82 -2.92 21.10
C ILE A 276 -10.25 -2.39 20.95
N LYS A 277 -10.79 -2.43 19.73
CA LYS A 277 -12.14 -1.96 19.39
C LYS A 277 -12.98 -3.10 18.84
N ASP A 278 -14.28 -3.03 19.07
CA ASP A 278 -15.27 -3.91 18.44
C ASP A 278 -15.52 -3.44 17.00
N VAL A 279 -15.43 -4.39 16.06
CA VAL A 279 -15.54 -4.15 14.63
C VAL A 279 -16.57 -5.09 14.02
N ASN A 280 -17.50 -4.53 13.27
CA ASN A 280 -18.55 -5.24 12.56
C ASN A 280 -18.20 -5.37 11.08
N TYR A 281 -18.50 -6.54 10.53
CA TYR A 281 -18.28 -6.88 9.13
C TYR A 281 -19.59 -7.17 8.42
N TYR A 282 -19.68 -6.74 7.16
CA TYR A 282 -20.87 -6.83 6.34
C TYR A 282 -20.54 -7.28 4.91
N THR A 283 -21.54 -7.83 4.22
CA THR A 283 -21.40 -8.15 2.80
C THR A 283 -21.34 -6.87 1.96
N ALA A 284 -20.87 -6.97 0.71
CA ALA A 284 -20.75 -5.84 -0.20
C ALA A 284 -21.61 -6.03 -1.45
N ASN A 285 -22.70 -5.24 -1.53
CA ASN A 285 -23.66 -5.29 -2.62
C ASN A 285 -23.26 -4.37 -3.77
N ILE A 286 -23.44 -4.83 -5.01
CA ILE A 286 -23.24 -4.04 -6.22
C ILE A 286 -24.61 -3.59 -6.74
N LYS A 287 -24.79 -2.28 -6.89
CA LYS A 287 -26.06 -1.68 -7.30
C LYS A 287 -25.89 -0.69 -8.44
N THR A 288 -26.93 -0.51 -9.24
CA THR A 288 -27.02 0.63 -10.16
C THR A 288 -27.17 1.92 -9.36
N LEU A 289 -26.52 3.00 -9.78
CA LEU A 289 -26.71 4.28 -9.12
C LEU A 289 -28.11 4.88 -9.38
N THR A 290 -28.65 4.70 -10.58
CA THR A 290 -29.91 5.31 -11.04
C THR A 290 -31.16 4.67 -10.43
N THR A 291 -31.23 3.33 -10.45
CA THR A 291 -32.42 2.59 -9.96
C THR A 291 -32.23 1.99 -8.58
N LYS A 292 -31.01 2.02 -8.03
CA LYS A 292 -30.63 1.34 -6.78
C LYS A 292 -30.92 -0.17 -6.82
N GLU A 293 -31.02 -0.74 -8.02
CA GLU A 293 -31.26 -2.16 -8.23
C GLU A 293 -29.98 -2.94 -7.91
N SER A 294 -30.09 -4.02 -7.13
CA SER A 294 -28.98 -4.95 -6.91
C SER A 294 -28.71 -5.79 -8.17
N VAL A 295 -27.52 -5.62 -8.70
CA VAL A 295 -27.02 -6.31 -9.90
C VAL A 295 -25.97 -7.36 -9.58
N GLY A 296 -25.47 -7.39 -8.33
CA GLY A 296 -24.43 -8.32 -7.91
C GLY A 296 -24.11 -8.17 -6.43
N GLU A 297 -23.19 -9.02 -5.97
CA GLU A 297 -22.63 -9.03 -4.62
C GLU A 297 -21.24 -9.67 -4.68
N PHE A 298 -20.29 -9.06 -3.98
CA PHE A 298 -18.95 -9.64 -3.83
C PHE A 298 -18.99 -10.92 -3.00
N ALA A 299 -18.10 -11.84 -3.32
CA ALA A 299 -17.89 -13.02 -2.49
C ALA A 299 -17.32 -12.61 -1.12
N THR A 300 -17.72 -13.31 -0.06
CA THR A 300 -17.18 -13.14 1.30
C THR A 300 -16.15 -14.21 1.67
N VAL A 301 -15.96 -15.17 0.75
CA VAL A 301 -15.07 -16.33 0.90
C VAL A 301 -14.16 -16.43 -0.31
N GLU A 302 -12.89 -16.69 -0.05
CA GLU A 302 -11.87 -16.92 -1.06
C GLU A 302 -11.46 -18.38 -1.07
N TYR A 303 -11.12 -18.87 -2.26
CA TYR A 303 -10.66 -20.24 -2.46
C TYR A 303 -9.31 -20.23 -3.15
N MET A 304 -8.29 -20.76 -2.50
CA MET A 304 -6.95 -20.84 -3.08
C MET A 304 -6.30 -22.18 -2.79
N GLY A 305 -5.43 -22.64 -3.68
CA GLY A 305 -4.48 -23.69 -3.37
C GLY A 305 -3.40 -23.10 -2.49
N PHE A 306 -3.20 -23.63 -1.28
CA PHE A 306 -2.15 -23.20 -0.36
C PHE A 306 -1.32 -24.40 0.07
N GLY A 307 -0.06 -24.47 -0.38
CA GLY A 307 0.77 -25.67 -0.24
C GLY A 307 0.07 -26.89 -0.87
N ASN A 308 -0.15 -27.93 -0.07
CA ASN A 308 -0.87 -29.15 -0.45
C ASN A 308 -2.36 -29.14 -0.07
N TYR A 309 -2.97 -27.97 0.12
CA TYR A 309 -4.36 -27.83 0.56
C TYR A 309 -5.19 -26.93 -0.37
N ILE A 310 -6.49 -27.19 -0.40
CA ILE A 310 -7.52 -26.24 -0.81
C ILE A 310 -7.91 -25.46 0.44
N ARG A 311 -7.56 -24.18 0.46
CA ARG A 311 -7.88 -23.27 1.57
C ARG A 311 -9.14 -22.47 1.25
N CYS A 312 -10.14 -22.61 2.10
CA CYS A 312 -11.39 -21.83 2.08
C CYS A 312 -11.31 -20.78 3.19
N SER A 313 -11.49 -19.52 2.84
CA SER A 313 -10.94 -18.37 3.57
C SER A 313 -12.00 -17.30 3.82
N SER A 314 -12.18 -16.81 5.06
CA SER A 314 -13.02 -15.63 5.33
C SER A 314 -12.33 -14.60 6.23
N ALA A 315 -11.99 -13.45 5.65
CA ALA A 315 -11.38 -12.32 6.34
C ALA A 315 -12.30 -11.71 7.42
N ALA A 316 -13.60 -11.61 7.12
CA ALA A 316 -14.62 -11.07 8.04
C ALA A 316 -14.72 -11.89 9.34
N LYS A 317 -14.61 -13.21 9.24
CA LYS A 317 -14.71 -14.12 10.40
C LYS A 317 -13.36 -14.51 11.00
N ASN A 318 -12.26 -14.15 10.37
CA ASN A 318 -10.91 -14.50 10.78
C ASN A 318 -10.65 -16.03 10.82
N ILE A 319 -11.22 -16.78 9.85
CA ILE A 319 -11.21 -18.25 9.84
C ILE A 319 -10.84 -18.78 8.44
N HIS A 320 -10.16 -19.91 8.43
CA HIS A 320 -9.99 -20.75 7.25
C HIS A 320 -10.24 -22.22 7.56
N ILE A 321 -10.48 -23.00 6.50
CA ILE A 321 -10.53 -24.46 6.51
C ILE A 321 -9.64 -24.96 5.38
N ASP A 322 -8.80 -25.94 5.71
CA ASP A 322 -7.92 -26.58 4.74
C ASP A 322 -8.42 -28.00 4.45
N ILE A 323 -8.55 -28.30 3.16
CA ILE A 323 -8.91 -29.62 2.62
C ILE A 323 -7.71 -30.12 1.81
N SER A 324 -7.10 -31.22 2.22
CA SER A 324 -5.91 -31.76 1.58
C SER A 324 -6.17 -32.09 0.10
N LEU A 325 -5.24 -31.70 -0.77
CA LEU A 325 -5.25 -32.07 -2.19
C LEU A 325 -5.01 -33.57 -2.39
N ASP A 326 -4.42 -34.27 -1.42
CA ASP A 326 -4.26 -35.72 -1.45
C ASP A 326 -5.51 -36.46 -0.95
N SER A 327 -6.45 -35.74 -0.32
CA SER A 327 -7.71 -36.28 0.17
C SER A 327 -8.62 -36.74 -0.97
N ASP A 328 -9.43 -37.77 -0.72
CA ASP A 328 -10.51 -38.17 -1.64
C ASP A 328 -11.55 -37.06 -1.83
N TYR A 329 -11.62 -36.11 -0.87
CA TYR A 329 -12.64 -35.06 -0.79
C TYR A 329 -12.33 -33.79 -1.61
N ARG A 330 -11.30 -33.81 -2.47
CA ARG A 330 -10.95 -32.70 -3.39
C ARG A 330 -11.89 -32.52 -4.60
N HIS A 331 -13.09 -33.08 -4.57
CA HIS A 331 -14.06 -33.01 -5.68
C HIS A 331 -15.25 -32.16 -5.27
N LEU A 332 -15.90 -31.52 -6.24
CA LEU A 332 -17.05 -30.66 -6.04
C LEU A 332 -18.28 -31.22 -6.74
N LYS A 333 -19.38 -31.37 -6.02
CA LYS A 333 -20.66 -31.87 -6.55
C LYS A 333 -21.69 -30.76 -6.61
N LEU A 334 -22.34 -30.62 -7.77
CA LEU A 334 -23.46 -29.72 -7.96
C LEU A 334 -24.71 -30.22 -7.26
N ILE A 335 -25.23 -29.42 -6.34
CA ILE A 335 -26.48 -29.66 -5.62
C ILE A 335 -27.45 -28.50 -5.79
N LYS A 336 -28.72 -28.77 -5.46
CA LYS A 336 -29.75 -27.74 -5.34
C LYS A 336 -30.28 -27.73 -3.91
N LYS A 337 -30.17 -26.58 -3.24
CA LYS A 337 -30.66 -26.36 -1.88
C LYS A 337 -32.18 -26.18 -1.86
N ASN A 338 -32.78 -26.28 -0.68
CA ASN A 338 -34.23 -26.18 -0.48
C ASN A 338 -34.81 -24.81 -0.89
N ASN A 339 -33.99 -23.76 -0.91
CA ASN A 339 -34.31 -22.41 -1.38
C ASN A 339 -34.21 -22.25 -2.92
N ASN A 340 -34.05 -23.34 -3.67
CA ASN A 340 -33.79 -23.40 -5.12
C ASN A 340 -32.42 -22.88 -5.58
N GLU A 341 -31.51 -22.59 -4.66
CA GLU A 341 -30.15 -22.14 -5.00
C GLU A 341 -29.27 -23.31 -5.43
N PHE A 342 -28.49 -23.11 -6.49
CA PHE A 342 -27.50 -24.08 -6.97
C PHE A 342 -26.15 -23.80 -6.32
N LYS A 343 -25.54 -24.83 -5.73
CA LYS A 343 -24.24 -24.73 -5.05
C LYS A 343 -23.34 -25.91 -5.39
N LEU A 344 -22.03 -25.72 -5.26
CA LEU A 344 -21.09 -26.83 -5.23
C LEU A 344 -20.70 -27.17 -3.79
N ILE A 345 -20.59 -28.46 -3.47
CA ILE A 345 -20.12 -28.95 -2.17
C ILE A 345 -18.97 -29.93 -2.32
N PHE A 346 -18.04 -29.93 -1.36
CA PHE A 346 -16.94 -30.89 -1.34
C PHE A 346 -17.44 -32.33 -1.10
N THR A 347 -16.93 -33.27 -1.89
CA THR A 347 -17.36 -34.67 -1.92
C THR A 347 -16.21 -35.58 -2.33
N ASN A 348 -16.35 -36.88 -2.09
CA ASN A 348 -15.44 -37.88 -2.63
C ASN A 348 -15.61 -38.04 -4.16
N LYS A 349 -14.66 -38.73 -4.81
CA LYS A 349 -14.61 -38.87 -6.28
C LYS A 349 -15.89 -39.36 -6.96
N ASP A 350 -16.68 -40.21 -6.30
CA ASP A 350 -17.94 -40.76 -6.85
C ASP A 350 -19.20 -40.01 -6.38
N GLY A 351 -19.05 -38.99 -5.53
CA GLY A 351 -20.14 -38.15 -5.06
C GLY A 351 -21.01 -38.76 -3.96
N THR A 352 -20.67 -39.96 -3.45
CA THR A 352 -21.51 -40.69 -2.50
C THR A 352 -21.37 -40.21 -1.06
N LYS A 353 -20.25 -39.56 -0.70
CA LYS A 353 -19.98 -39.01 0.63
C LYS A 353 -19.58 -37.54 0.55
N ASN A 354 -20.13 -36.72 1.43
CA ASN A 354 -19.77 -35.31 1.52
C ASN A 354 -18.57 -35.12 2.46
N PHE A 355 -17.81 -34.03 2.28
CA PHE A 355 -16.67 -33.69 3.15
C PHE A 355 -17.07 -33.59 4.63
N THR A 356 -18.30 -33.14 4.92
CA THR A 356 -18.87 -33.05 6.28
C THR A 356 -18.91 -34.39 7.02
N GLU A 357 -18.80 -35.52 6.32
CA GLU A 357 -18.77 -36.86 6.88
C GLU A 357 -17.34 -37.39 7.14
N SER A 358 -16.30 -36.60 6.81
CA SER A 358 -14.90 -37.00 6.92
C SER A 358 -14.31 -36.75 8.32
N SER A 359 -13.25 -37.49 8.67
CA SER A 359 -12.45 -37.19 9.87
C SER A 359 -11.72 -35.87 9.77
N GLU A 360 -11.34 -35.47 8.55
CA GLU A 360 -10.71 -34.19 8.25
C GLU A 360 -11.64 -33.02 8.60
N TYR A 361 -12.93 -33.11 8.24
CA TYR A 361 -13.94 -32.13 8.67
C TYR A 361 -14.06 -32.06 10.19
N GLN A 362 -14.09 -33.20 10.88
CA GLN A 362 -14.18 -33.21 12.35
C GLN A 362 -12.97 -32.53 13.00
N TYR A 363 -11.77 -32.72 12.44
CA TYR A 363 -10.55 -32.05 12.89
C TYR A 363 -10.64 -30.53 12.68
N GLN A 364 -10.98 -30.09 11.46
CA GLN A 364 -11.16 -28.67 11.14
C GLN A 364 -12.23 -28.01 12.02
N ARG A 365 -13.32 -28.72 12.30
CA ARG A 365 -14.38 -28.27 13.20
C ARG A 365 -13.88 -27.99 14.62
N GLN A 366 -13.00 -28.83 15.17
CA GLN A 366 -12.39 -28.58 16.47
C GLN A 366 -11.46 -27.38 16.46
N ILE A 367 -10.69 -27.18 15.37
CA ILE A 367 -9.85 -25.99 15.19
C ILE A 367 -10.70 -24.73 15.23
N VAL A 368 -11.77 -24.65 14.42
CA VAL A 368 -12.66 -23.49 14.38
C VAL A 368 -13.30 -23.24 15.75
N LYS A 369 -13.79 -24.29 16.41
CA LYS A 369 -14.37 -24.20 17.76
C LYS A 369 -13.38 -23.67 18.80
N SER A 370 -12.12 -24.09 18.73
CA SER A 370 -11.07 -23.61 19.63
C SER A 370 -10.79 -22.11 19.46
N LYS A 371 -10.87 -21.58 18.23
CA LYS A 371 -10.65 -20.15 17.94
C LYS A 371 -11.73 -19.28 18.60
N TYR A 372 -13.00 -19.66 18.49
CA TYR A 372 -14.09 -18.92 19.13
C TYR A 372 -14.05 -19.00 20.67
N THR A 373 -13.64 -20.14 21.22
CA THR A 373 -13.53 -20.31 22.67
C THR A 373 -12.47 -19.38 23.29
N LYS A 374 -11.44 -18.99 22.53
CA LYS A 374 -10.34 -18.13 22.98
C LYS A 374 -10.58 -16.63 22.77
N GLN A 375 -11.57 -16.24 21.97
CA GLN A 375 -11.86 -14.82 21.69
C GLN A 375 -12.61 -14.11 22.84
N ASN A 376 -12.71 -14.72 24.03
CA ASN A 376 -13.43 -14.18 25.19
C ASN A 376 -14.88 -13.77 24.84
N SER A 377 -15.61 -14.61 24.10
CA SER A 377 -17.07 -14.48 24.06
C SER A 377 -17.62 -14.94 25.41
N ASP A 378 -18.43 -14.08 26.06
CA ASP A 378 -19.07 -14.38 27.36
C ASP A 378 -19.99 -15.62 27.30
N GLU A 379 -20.28 -16.13 26.10
CA GLU A 379 -21.01 -17.36 25.86
C GLU A 379 -20.24 -18.34 24.95
N PRO A 380 -20.19 -19.64 25.27
CA PRO A 380 -19.58 -20.65 24.40
C PRO A 380 -20.41 -20.83 23.12
N ILE A 381 -19.74 -20.75 21.96
CA ILE A 381 -20.36 -21.00 20.66
C ILE A 381 -20.93 -22.42 20.56
N THR A 382 -22.14 -22.56 20.02
CA THR A 382 -22.78 -23.86 19.85
C THR A 382 -22.16 -24.62 18.67
N ASP A 383 -22.22 -25.94 18.78
CA ASP A 383 -21.83 -26.87 17.72
C ASP A 383 -22.57 -26.60 16.40
N GLU A 384 -23.87 -26.29 16.48
CA GLU A 384 -24.69 -25.89 15.31
C GLU A 384 -24.16 -24.61 14.67
N LYS A 385 -23.74 -23.61 15.46
CA LYS A 385 -23.21 -22.35 14.92
C LYS A 385 -21.86 -22.54 14.25
N ILE A 386 -21.02 -23.43 14.78
CA ILE A 386 -19.77 -23.83 14.13
C ILE A 386 -20.05 -24.48 12.78
N ASP A 387 -21.01 -25.40 12.72
CA ASP A 387 -21.37 -26.08 11.47
C ASP A 387 -21.94 -25.09 10.43
N GLU A 388 -22.71 -24.06 10.85
CA GLU A 388 -23.13 -22.96 9.96
C GLU A 388 -21.94 -22.17 9.41
N ILE A 389 -20.98 -21.79 10.26
CA ILE A 389 -19.79 -21.02 9.85
C ILE A 389 -18.96 -21.80 8.83
N ILE A 390 -18.77 -23.10 9.10
CA ILE A 390 -18.03 -23.98 8.19
C ILE A 390 -18.80 -24.16 6.88
N ALA A 391 -20.12 -24.37 6.92
CA ALA A 391 -20.95 -24.49 5.73
C ALA A 391 -20.83 -23.27 4.81
N GLU A 392 -20.79 -22.05 5.36
CA GLU A 392 -20.57 -20.83 4.57
C GLU A 392 -19.21 -20.81 3.86
N LEU A 393 -18.17 -21.44 4.41
CA LEU A 393 -16.84 -21.53 3.80
C LEU A 393 -16.81 -22.59 2.69
N ILE A 394 -17.41 -23.76 2.90
CA ILE A 394 -17.26 -24.94 2.03
C ILE A 394 -18.38 -25.10 0.98
N GLU A 395 -19.48 -24.36 1.11
CA GLU A 395 -20.56 -24.33 0.12
C GLU A 395 -20.33 -23.20 -0.89
N ILE A 396 -19.91 -23.59 -2.09
CA ILE A 396 -19.43 -22.68 -3.13
C ILE A 396 -20.61 -22.20 -3.97
N ASN A 397 -20.73 -20.87 -4.10
CA ASN A 397 -21.80 -20.21 -4.85
C ASN A 397 -21.41 -19.99 -6.32
N ALA A 398 -22.39 -19.69 -7.18
CA ALA A 398 -22.11 -19.44 -8.60
C ALA A 398 -21.24 -18.18 -8.83
N ASN A 399 -21.38 -17.15 -7.98
CA ASN A 399 -20.60 -15.91 -8.07
C ASN A 399 -19.14 -16.05 -7.61
N THR A 400 -18.73 -17.22 -7.10
CA THR A 400 -17.33 -17.56 -6.77
C THR A 400 -16.66 -18.44 -7.82
N LEU A 401 -17.24 -18.51 -9.03
CA LEU A 401 -16.75 -19.32 -10.15
C LEU A 401 -16.43 -18.45 -11.37
N THR A 402 -15.37 -18.77 -12.10
CA THR A 402 -15.07 -18.14 -13.39
C THR A 402 -15.88 -18.75 -14.53
N ASN A 403 -16.63 -17.94 -15.30
CA ASN A 403 -17.23 -18.37 -16.58
C ASN A 403 -18.11 -19.64 -16.50
N MET A 404 -18.81 -19.86 -15.38
CA MET A 404 -19.59 -21.08 -15.18
C MET A 404 -21.02 -20.79 -14.69
N ASP A 405 -22.00 -21.07 -15.54
CA ASP A 405 -23.40 -21.10 -15.14
C ASP A 405 -23.79 -22.49 -14.62
N LEU A 406 -24.13 -22.56 -13.32
CA LEU A 406 -24.54 -23.79 -12.66
C LEU A 406 -25.97 -24.23 -13.05
N THR A 407 -26.83 -23.30 -13.48
CA THR A 407 -28.26 -23.58 -13.71
C THR A 407 -28.51 -24.46 -14.93
N ASN A 408 -27.60 -24.42 -15.91
CA ASN A 408 -27.65 -25.19 -17.15
C ASN A 408 -26.99 -26.58 -17.04
N ARG A 409 -26.54 -26.99 -15.85
CA ARG A 409 -25.81 -28.24 -15.63
C ARG A 409 -26.65 -29.30 -14.91
N PRO A 410 -26.48 -30.60 -15.21
CA PRO A 410 -27.18 -31.67 -14.52
C PRO A 410 -26.84 -31.70 -13.02
N LEU A 411 -27.84 -31.88 -12.16
CA LEU A 411 -27.60 -32.10 -10.74
C LEU A 411 -26.73 -33.34 -10.51
N ASN A 412 -25.93 -33.29 -9.45
CA ASN A 412 -24.92 -34.30 -9.10
C ASN A 412 -23.76 -34.42 -10.11
N THR A 413 -23.58 -33.47 -11.03
CA THR A 413 -22.33 -33.37 -11.79
C THR A 413 -21.17 -33.16 -10.81
N ILE A 414 -20.09 -33.90 -11.00
CA ILE A 414 -18.89 -33.86 -10.16
C ILE A 414 -17.75 -33.24 -10.94
N PHE A 415 -17.06 -32.29 -10.32
CA PHE A 415 -15.86 -31.65 -10.84
C PHE A 415 -14.66 -32.03 -9.99
N SER A 416 -13.50 -32.28 -10.62
CA SER A 416 -12.24 -32.41 -9.88
C SER A 416 -11.59 -31.05 -9.71
N VAL A 417 -11.07 -30.78 -8.51
CA VAL A 417 -10.30 -29.56 -8.22
C VAL A 417 -8.82 -29.85 -8.40
N LYS A 418 -8.10 -28.97 -9.10
CA LYS A 418 -6.64 -29.07 -9.31
C LYS A 418 -5.94 -27.76 -8.98
N LYS A 419 -4.85 -27.85 -8.22
CA LYS A 419 -3.83 -26.81 -8.05
C LYS A 419 -2.83 -26.95 -9.19
N LEU A 420 -2.69 -25.93 -10.03
CA LEU A 420 -1.78 -25.96 -11.18
C LEU A 420 -0.57 -25.04 -11.01
N GLY A 421 -0.60 -24.11 -10.05
CA GLY A 421 0.49 -23.19 -9.78
C GLY A 421 1.63 -23.80 -8.98
N ASN A 422 2.83 -23.24 -9.18
CA ASN A 422 4.10 -23.80 -8.71
C ASN A 422 4.45 -23.35 -7.29
N GLY A 423 4.11 -22.12 -6.89
CA GLY A 423 4.35 -21.61 -5.55
C GLY A 423 3.38 -22.13 -4.49
N MET A 424 3.50 -21.59 -3.27
CA MET A 424 2.62 -21.95 -2.16
C MET A 424 1.16 -21.57 -2.45
N ALA A 425 0.91 -20.36 -2.97
CA ALA A 425 -0.43 -19.89 -3.32
C ALA A 425 -0.71 -20.04 -4.83
N SER A 426 -1.86 -20.61 -5.19
CA SER A 426 -2.26 -20.91 -6.58
C SER A 426 -3.77 -20.82 -6.75
N ALA A 427 -4.21 -20.53 -7.98
CA ALA A 427 -5.61 -20.67 -8.36
C ALA A 427 -6.03 -22.15 -8.33
N LEU A 428 -7.33 -22.38 -8.16
CA LEU A 428 -7.93 -23.71 -8.16
C LEU A 428 -8.80 -23.88 -9.40
N SER A 429 -8.36 -24.75 -10.31
CA SER A 429 -9.07 -25.06 -11.54
C SER A 429 -10.06 -26.20 -11.34
N LEU A 430 -11.27 -26.05 -11.90
CA LEU A 430 -12.30 -27.08 -11.91
C LEU A 430 -12.32 -27.81 -13.25
N TYR A 431 -12.32 -29.13 -13.18
CA TYR A 431 -12.33 -30.00 -14.35
C TYR A 431 -13.58 -30.88 -14.37
N ASN A 432 -14.25 -30.92 -15.52
CA ASN A 432 -15.18 -31.97 -15.86
C ASN A 432 -14.42 -33.00 -16.70
N GLU A 433 -14.15 -34.17 -16.13
CA GLU A 433 -13.21 -35.15 -16.71
C GLU A 433 -11.82 -34.52 -16.95
N GLU A 434 -11.43 -34.33 -18.21
CA GLU A 434 -10.14 -33.74 -18.60
C GLU A 434 -10.25 -32.27 -19.04
N GLU A 435 -11.47 -31.74 -19.22
CA GLU A 435 -11.72 -30.38 -19.66
C GLU A 435 -11.79 -29.42 -18.46
N LYS A 436 -10.98 -28.34 -18.48
CA LYS A 436 -11.08 -27.24 -17.52
C LYS A 436 -12.35 -26.45 -17.83
N VAL A 437 -13.30 -26.42 -16.90
CA VAL A 437 -14.61 -25.78 -17.09
C VAL A 437 -14.78 -24.48 -16.31
N SER A 438 -13.95 -24.25 -15.29
CA SER A 438 -14.03 -23.08 -14.40
C SER A 438 -12.79 -22.98 -13.51
N GLU A 439 -12.70 -21.93 -12.72
CA GLU A 439 -11.78 -21.70 -11.61
C GLU A 439 -12.59 -21.17 -10.41
N LEU A 440 -12.12 -21.47 -9.21
CA LEU A 440 -12.64 -20.85 -7.99
C LEU A 440 -12.00 -19.46 -7.82
N LEU A 441 -12.81 -18.46 -7.47
CA LEU A 441 -12.32 -17.11 -7.24
C LEU A 441 -11.46 -17.04 -5.97
N CYS A 442 -10.32 -16.35 -6.10
CA CYS A 442 -9.40 -16.08 -5.01
C CYS A 442 -9.58 -14.67 -4.44
N GLU A 443 -10.71 -14.02 -4.70
CA GLU A 443 -10.99 -12.63 -4.32
C GLU A 443 -12.28 -12.52 -3.51
N SER A 444 -12.32 -11.52 -2.62
CA SER A 444 -13.47 -11.23 -1.77
C SER A 444 -13.66 -9.73 -1.56
N GLY A 445 -14.88 -9.33 -1.22
CA GLY A 445 -15.24 -7.95 -0.92
C GLY A 445 -16.16 -7.87 0.29
N ILE A 446 -15.78 -7.06 1.28
CA ILE A 446 -16.51 -6.91 2.55
C ILE A 446 -16.52 -5.45 3.01
N PHE A 447 -17.51 -5.09 3.80
CA PHE A 447 -17.52 -3.83 4.54
C PHE A 447 -17.07 -4.04 5.98
N LYS A 448 -16.25 -3.13 6.48
CA LYS A 448 -15.76 -3.04 7.86
C LYS A 448 -16.34 -1.77 8.50
N GLN A 449 -16.82 -1.85 9.73
CA GLN A 449 -17.34 -0.71 10.49
C GLN A 449 -16.92 -0.83 11.96
N ILE A 450 -16.32 0.23 12.50
CA ILE A 450 -15.95 0.28 13.92
C ILE A 450 -17.20 0.62 14.74
N GLU A 451 -17.47 -0.14 15.80
CA GLU A 451 -18.62 0.11 16.67
C GLU A 451 -18.56 1.52 17.28
N GLY A 452 -19.69 2.23 17.27
CA GLY A 452 -19.78 3.63 17.69
C GLY A 452 -19.30 4.66 16.66
N GLN A 453 -18.79 4.24 15.50
CA GLN A 453 -18.42 5.11 14.38
C GLN A 453 -19.31 4.82 13.15
N GLU A 454 -20.62 5.06 13.29
CA GLU A 454 -21.60 4.65 12.29
C GLU A 454 -21.39 5.30 10.90
N ASN A 455 -20.75 6.46 10.83
CA ASN A 455 -20.44 7.17 9.58
C ASN A 455 -19.05 6.82 8.99
N ASN A 456 -18.36 5.83 9.56
CA ASN A 456 -17.00 5.44 9.15
C ASN A 456 -16.99 3.97 8.74
N GLU A 457 -17.60 3.69 7.58
CA GLU A 457 -17.63 2.37 6.96
C GLU A 457 -16.49 2.28 5.94
N MET A 458 -15.89 1.11 5.77
CA MET A 458 -14.81 0.88 4.83
C MET A 458 -15.10 -0.34 3.98
N PHE A 459 -15.16 -0.16 2.66
CA PHE A 459 -15.17 -1.28 1.74
C PHE A 459 -13.74 -1.79 1.55
N ILE A 460 -13.56 -3.09 1.71
CA ILE A 460 -12.28 -3.80 1.57
C ILE A 460 -12.47 -4.84 0.47
N PHE A 461 -11.64 -4.76 -0.58
CA PHE A 461 -11.56 -5.78 -1.62
C PHE A 461 -10.19 -6.44 -1.59
N HIS A 462 -10.14 -7.76 -1.53
CA HIS A 462 -8.91 -8.55 -1.43
C HIS A 462 -8.80 -9.52 -2.61
N ASN A 463 -7.57 -9.77 -3.05
CA ASN A 463 -7.21 -10.82 -3.99
C ASN A 463 -6.03 -11.64 -3.42
N GLY A 464 -6.32 -12.88 -3.05
CA GLY A 464 -5.37 -13.78 -2.39
C GLY A 464 -4.24 -14.29 -3.29
N LEU A 465 -4.39 -14.32 -4.62
CA LEU A 465 -3.29 -14.72 -5.53
C LEU A 465 -2.22 -13.66 -5.61
N GLN A 466 -2.67 -12.41 -5.65
CA GLN A 466 -1.78 -11.24 -5.70
C GLN A 466 -1.36 -10.78 -4.30
N ARG A 467 -2.06 -11.24 -3.26
CA ARG A 467 -1.84 -10.85 -1.84
C ARG A 467 -1.95 -9.34 -1.63
N PHE A 468 -2.84 -8.72 -2.40
CA PHE A 468 -3.17 -7.31 -2.30
C PHE A 468 -4.61 -7.12 -1.86
N HIS A 469 -4.86 -5.98 -1.25
CA HIS A 469 -6.20 -5.47 -1.05
C HIS A 469 -6.23 -3.98 -1.37
N VAL A 470 -7.42 -3.48 -1.68
CA VAL A 470 -7.71 -2.06 -1.79
C VAL A 470 -8.86 -1.72 -0.85
N ASN A 471 -8.76 -0.57 -0.20
CA ASN A 471 -9.77 -0.07 0.72
C ASN A 471 -10.38 1.21 0.14
N TYR A 472 -11.69 1.38 0.30
CA TYR A 472 -12.41 2.58 -0.06
C TYR A 472 -13.26 3.01 1.13
N ASP A 473 -13.15 4.27 1.51
CA ASP A 473 -13.98 4.83 2.57
C ASP A 473 -15.43 4.98 2.07
N ASN A 474 -16.38 4.56 2.89
CA ASN A 474 -17.84 4.55 2.72
C ASN A 474 -18.42 3.76 1.53
N LYS A 475 -17.89 3.90 0.32
CA LYS A 475 -18.39 3.24 -0.89
C LYS A 475 -17.29 3.13 -1.94
N ALA A 476 -17.49 2.29 -2.94
CA ALA A 476 -16.64 2.21 -4.12
C ALA A 476 -17.49 2.32 -5.39
N TYR A 477 -16.89 2.80 -6.48
CA TYR A 477 -17.55 2.81 -7.80
C TYR A 477 -16.92 1.76 -8.71
N LEU A 478 -17.76 1.10 -9.49
CA LEU A 478 -17.37 0.10 -10.48
C LEU A 478 -17.84 0.53 -11.86
N ALA A 479 -17.06 0.18 -12.86
CA ALA A 479 -17.41 0.38 -14.25
C ALA A 479 -17.27 -0.93 -15.03
N ILE A 480 -18.14 -1.09 -16.03
CA ILE A 480 -18.21 -2.27 -16.89
C ILE A 480 -17.91 -1.87 -18.33
N GLU A 481 -16.94 -2.56 -18.94
CA GLU A 481 -16.59 -2.43 -20.34
C GLU A 481 -16.79 -3.76 -21.06
N ASN A 482 -17.02 -3.69 -22.38
CA ASN A 482 -17.06 -4.86 -23.25
C ASN A 482 -15.98 -4.68 -24.32
N GLU A 483 -14.93 -5.47 -24.22
CA GLU A 483 -13.81 -5.50 -25.16
C GLU A 483 -13.84 -6.84 -25.91
N ASP A 484 -14.00 -6.79 -27.22
CA ASP A 484 -14.01 -7.97 -28.10
C ASP A 484 -15.00 -9.09 -27.67
N GLY A 485 -16.13 -8.69 -27.08
CA GLY A 485 -17.17 -9.62 -26.61
C GLY A 485 -16.95 -10.14 -25.18
N GLN A 486 -15.89 -9.71 -24.50
CA GLN A 486 -15.61 -10.05 -23.11
C GLN A 486 -15.89 -8.86 -22.19
N TYR A 487 -16.68 -9.10 -21.15
CA TYR A 487 -16.96 -8.09 -20.14
C TYR A 487 -15.87 -8.05 -19.09
N LYS A 488 -15.44 -6.84 -18.73
CA LYS A 488 -14.48 -6.59 -17.65
C LYS A 488 -15.07 -5.61 -16.65
N ALA A 489 -14.69 -5.76 -15.39
CA ALA A 489 -15.03 -4.83 -14.32
C ALA A 489 -13.76 -4.13 -13.83
N ALA A 490 -13.92 -2.87 -13.46
CA ALA A 490 -12.84 -2.04 -12.92
C ALA A 490 -13.40 -1.19 -11.78
N PHE A 491 -12.66 -1.10 -10.67
CA PHE A 491 -12.89 0.01 -9.75
C PHE A 491 -12.46 1.31 -10.42
N ILE A 492 -13.24 2.37 -10.20
CA ILE A 492 -12.97 3.70 -10.75
C ILE A 492 -13.05 4.76 -9.66
N ASP A 493 -12.27 5.81 -9.85
CA ASP A 493 -12.01 6.83 -8.83
C ASP A 493 -13.03 7.99 -8.80
N GLY A 494 -14.17 7.84 -9.47
CA GLY A 494 -15.20 8.90 -9.48
C GLY A 494 -14.87 10.14 -10.32
N ARG A 495 -13.62 10.29 -10.78
CA ARG A 495 -13.13 11.43 -11.56
C ARG A 495 -13.15 11.10 -13.05
N ALA A 496 -13.98 11.81 -13.81
CA ALA A 496 -13.82 11.85 -15.26
C ALA A 496 -12.93 13.05 -15.58
N VAL A 497 -11.79 12.77 -16.18
CA VAL A 497 -10.74 13.74 -16.46
C VAL A 497 -10.89 14.16 -17.92
N ASN A 498 -10.85 15.46 -18.22
CA ASN A 498 -10.99 15.93 -19.61
C ASN A 498 -9.75 15.62 -20.46
N ASN A 499 -8.58 15.70 -19.84
CA ASN A 499 -7.25 15.32 -20.30
C ASN A 499 -6.30 15.43 -19.09
N ASP A 500 -5.18 14.74 -19.15
CA ASP A 500 -4.12 14.82 -18.15
C ASP A 500 -2.74 14.63 -18.79
N ALA A 501 -1.72 14.35 -17.97
CA ALA A 501 -0.36 14.10 -18.43
C ALA A 501 -0.20 12.80 -19.25
N TYR A 502 -1.15 11.86 -19.21
CA TYR A 502 -1.09 10.58 -19.92
C TYR A 502 -1.94 10.54 -21.18
N PHE A 503 -3.08 11.23 -21.18
CA PHE A 503 -4.12 11.13 -22.18
C PHE A 503 -4.67 12.52 -22.53
N ASP A 504 -4.72 12.84 -23.82
CA ASP A 504 -5.17 14.14 -24.35
C ASP A 504 -6.69 14.21 -24.63
N PHE A 505 -7.45 13.25 -24.09
CA PHE A 505 -8.89 13.11 -24.29
C PHE A 505 -9.60 12.76 -22.97
N SER A 506 -10.94 12.86 -22.96
CA SER A 506 -11.73 12.59 -21.78
C SER A 506 -11.77 11.10 -21.42
N HIS A 507 -11.50 10.76 -20.16
CA HIS A 507 -11.39 9.37 -19.69
C HIS A 507 -11.66 9.19 -18.19
N LEU A 508 -11.76 7.94 -17.76
CA LEU A 508 -11.72 7.49 -16.37
C LEU A 508 -10.44 6.71 -16.12
N HIS A 509 -9.84 6.87 -14.94
CA HIS A 509 -8.77 6.00 -14.48
C HIS A 509 -9.33 4.70 -13.93
N LYS A 510 -8.73 3.59 -14.34
CA LYS A 510 -8.91 2.28 -13.75
C LYS A 510 -8.11 2.19 -12.45
N ASN A 511 -8.62 1.51 -11.42
CA ASN A 511 -7.74 0.99 -10.37
C ASN A 511 -6.93 -0.17 -10.96
N GLU A 512 -5.63 0.05 -11.08
CA GLU A 512 -4.72 -0.82 -11.80
C GLU A 512 -4.10 -1.93 -10.94
N LEU A 513 -4.18 -1.80 -9.61
CA LEU A 513 -3.69 -2.84 -8.71
C LEU A 513 -4.63 -4.04 -8.71
N LEU A 514 -5.95 -3.79 -8.66
CA LEU A 514 -6.94 -4.86 -8.52
C LEU A 514 -8.17 -4.58 -9.38
N SER A 515 -8.42 -5.47 -10.33
CA SER A 515 -9.66 -5.52 -11.11
C SER A 515 -10.53 -6.67 -10.61
N PRO A 516 -11.76 -6.42 -10.16
CA PRO A 516 -12.63 -7.49 -9.71
C PRO A 516 -13.11 -8.33 -10.89
N ASN A 517 -13.33 -9.62 -10.64
CA ASN A 517 -13.90 -10.53 -11.61
C ASN A 517 -15.35 -10.17 -11.91
N ILE A 518 -15.71 -10.29 -13.18
CA ILE A 518 -17.05 -9.95 -13.67
C ILE A 518 -18.16 -10.80 -13.05
N ASN A 519 -17.84 -11.99 -12.50
CA ASN A 519 -18.84 -12.91 -11.96
C ASN A 519 -19.43 -12.49 -10.61
N HIS A 520 -18.91 -11.44 -9.98
CA HIS A 520 -19.62 -10.78 -8.89
C HIS A 520 -20.90 -10.08 -9.36
N ILE A 521 -21.07 -9.90 -10.67
CA ILE A 521 -22.23 -9.27 -11.31
C ILE A 521 -23.04 -10.33 -12.07
N LYS A 522 -24.36 -10.24 -11.99
CA LYS A 522 -25.29 -11.13 -12.67
C LYS A 522 -25.12 -11.02 -14.19
N GLN A 523 -24.84 -12.15 -14.84
CA GLN A 523 -24.50 -12.20 -16.28
C GLN A 523 -25.61 -11.60 -17.16
N GLU A 524 -26.88 -11.83 -16.83
CA GLU A 524 -28.03 -11.30 -17.57
C GLU A 524 -28.14 -9.78 -17.51
N LYS A 525 -27.45 -9.11 -16.57
CA LYS A 525 -27.43 -7.66 -16.44
C LYS A 525 -26.30 -7.01 -17.21
N LEU A 526 -25.18 -7.70 -17.48
CA LEU A 526 -23.98 -7.13 -18.09
C LEU A 526 -24.23 -6.29 -19.36
N PRO A 527 -25.10 -6.71 -20.32
CA PRO A 527 -25.30 -5.94 -21.53
C PRO A 527 -25.79 -4.50 -21.30
N VAL A 528 -26.56 -4.25 -20.23
CA VAL A 528 -27.15 -2.94 -19.91
C VAL A 528 -26.35 -2.13 -18.88
N LEU A 529 -25.29 -2.71 -18.32
CA LEU A 529 -24.42 -2.05 -17.31
C LEU A 529 -23.16 -1.44 -17.91
N GLN A 530 -22.99 -1.50 -19.23
CA GLN A 530 -21.83 -0.92 -19.91
C GLN A 530 -21.78 0.60 -19.72
N LEU A 531 -20.56 1.15 -19.62
CA LEU A 531 -20.34 2.59 -19.52
C LEU A 531 -20.92 3.36 -20.72
N ASN A 532 -21.42 4.57 -20.45
CA ASN A 532 -21.91 5.50 -21.45
C ASN A 532 -20.82 6.50 -21.86
N ASN A 533 -20.55 6.61 -23.17
CA ASN A 533 -19.80 7.71 -23.81
C ASN A 533 -18.42 8.05 -23.22
N THR A 534 -17.87 7.18 -22.37
CA THR A 534 -16.63 7.39 -21.62
C THR A 534 -15.87 6.07 -21.61
N LYS A 535 -14.58 6.14 -21.91
CA LYS A 535 -13.69 4.99 -21.82
C LYS A 535 -12.94 5.01 -20.49
N ILE A 536 -12.64 3.83 -19.99
CA ILE A 536 -11.68 3.65 -18.92
C ILE A 536 -10.34 3.42 -19.60
N TYR A 537 -9.30 4.09 -19.12
CA TYR A 537 -7.94 3.82 -19.57
C TYR A 537 -7.08 3.44 -18.38
N ASN A 538 -6.11 2.58 -18.69
CA ASN A 538 -5.07 2.17 -17.79
C ASN A 538 -3.80 2.94 -18.15
N HIS A 539 -3.11 3.51 -17.17
CA HIS A 539 -1.83 4.18 -17.30
C HIS A 539 -0.82 3.32 -18.07
N LYS A 540 -0.88 1.98 -18.00
CA LYS A 540 -0.06 1.07 -18.83
C LYS A 540 -0.20 1.31 -20.34
N ASP A 541 -1.35 1.80 -20.76
CA ASP A 541 -1.65 2.13 -22.17
C ASP A 541 -1.06 3.48 -22.57
N SER A 542 -0.64 4.31 -21.60
CA SER A 542 0.01 5.59 -21.88
C SER A 542 1.46 5.42 -22.28
N THR A 543 1.87 6.15 -23.32
CA THR A 543 3.29 6.24 -23.69
C THR A 543 4.16 6.90 -22.61
N PHE A 544 3.56 7.65 -21.69
CA PHE A 544 4.27 8.31 -20.59
C PHE A 544 4.55 7.37 -19.42
N ALA A 545 3.78 6.29 -19.26
CA ALA A 545 4.03 5.26 -18.25
C ALA A 545 5.09 4.25 -18.70
N GLN A 546 5.74 4.47 -19.85
CA GLN A 546 6.78 3.59 -20.40
C GLN A 546 8.11 4.33 -20.51
N TYR A 547 9.22 3.59 -20.49
CA TYR A 547 10.52 4.17 -20.85
C TYR A 547 10.48 4.84 -22.24
N SER A 548 11.05 6.03 -22.35
CA SER A 548 11.23 6.72 -23.63
C SER A 548 12.08 5.89 -24.60
N ALA A 549 11.95 6.12 -25.91
CA ALA A 549 12.77 5.43 -26.90
C ALA A 549 14.28 5.60 -26.62
N PHE A 550 14.69 6.80 -26.17
CA PHE A 550 16.07 7.07 -25.80
C PHE A 550 16.51 6.25 -24.57
N GLN A 551 15.70 6.16 -23.52
CA GLN A 551 16.02 5.34 -22.35
C GLN A 551 16.04 3.84 -22.68
N LYS A 552 15.13 3.36 -23.54
CA LYS A 552 15.12 1.96 -23.99
C LYS A 552 16.39 1.59 -24.77
N GLU A 553 16.95 2.53 -25.53
CA GLU A 553 18.13 2.29 -26.38
C GLU A 553 19.45 2.57 -25.66
N HIS A 554 19.52 3.63 -24.86
CA HIS A 554 20.77 4.16 -24.28
C HIS A 554 20.76 4.28 -22.75
N GLY A 555 19.60 4.08 -22.12
CA GLY A 555 19.40 4.24 -20.69
C GLY A 555 19.45 2.93 -19.91
N HIS A 556 19.22 3.05 -18.61
CA HIS A 556 18.96 1.91 -17.75
C HIS A 556 17.45 1.70 -17.67
N THR A 557 17.02 0.44 -17.68
CA THR A 557 15.61 0.07 -17.57
C THR A 557 15.45 -1.16 -16.70
N ILE A 558 14.35 -1.26 -15.98
CA ILE A 558 13.94 -2.47 -15.27
C ILE A 558 12.98 -3.24 -16.18
N LYS A 559 13.22 -4.55 -16.33
CA LYS A 559 12.41 -5.43 -17.18
C LYS A 559 12.05 -6.71 -16.45
N LYS A 560 10.97 -7.33 -16.95
CA LYS A 560 10.56 -8.68 -16.56
C LYS A 560 11.60 -9.68 -17.03
N GLY A 561 12.15 -10.42 -16.08
CA GLY A 561 13.06 -11.54 -16.30
C GLY A 561 12.32 -12.87 -16.29
N GLU A 562 12.99 -13.87 -15.73
CA GLU A 562 12.47 -15.23 -15.56
C GLU A 562 11.11 -15.27 -14.82
N LEU A 563 10.24 -16.20 -15.23
CA LEU A 563 9.01 -16.54 -14.51
C LEU A 563 9.38 -17.30 -13.22
N LEU A 564 9.09 -16.71 -12.06
CA LEU A 564 9.43 -17.29 -10.75
C LEU A 564 8.30 -18.10 -10.15
N ASP A 565 7.05 -17.62 -10.27
CA ASP A 565 5.86 -18.32 -9.78
C ASP A 565 4.72 -18.20 -10.79
N ASN A 566 4.32 -19.33 -11.35
CA ASN A 566 3.09 -19.47 -12.13
C ASN A 566 1.94 -19.72 -11.17
N LYS A 567 0.94 -18.83 -11.13
CA LYS A 567 -0.22 -18.95 -10.23
C LYS A 567 -1.24 -19.99 -10.68
N GLY A 568 -1.12 -20.51 -11.90
CA GLY A 568 -2.01 -21.53 -12.46
C GLY A 568 -3.44 -21.03 -12.70
N SER A 569 -3.65 -19.72 -12.76
CA SER A 569 -4.93 -19.08 -13.07
C SER A 569 -5.14 -18.97 -14.59
N ALA A 570 -6.31 -18.48 -15.00
CA ALA A 570 -6.58 -18.15 -16.40
C ALA A 570 -5.82 -16.91 -16.90
N SER A 571 -5.27 -16.09 -15.98
CA SER A 571 -4.60 -14.82 -16.29
C SER A 571 -3.11 -14.90 -15.98
N THR A 572 -2.26 -14.62 -16.98
CA THR A 572 -0.82 -14.45 -16.74
C THR A 572 -0.50 -13.13 -16.01
N GLU A 573 -1.48 -12.25 -15.81
CA GLU A 573 -1.28 -11.04 -14.99
C GLU A 573 -1.09 -11.39 -13.50
N ASP A 574 -1.50 -12.59 -13.07
CA ASP A 574 -1.28 -13.06 -11.70
C ASP A 574 0.14 -13.63 -11.46
N ASP A 575 0.85 -13.97 -12.54
CA ASP A 575 2.15 -14.63 -12.47
C ASP A 575 3.25 -13.67 -11.98
N VAL A 576 4.21 -14.22 -11.22
CA VAL A 576 5.32 -13.46 -10.66
C VAL A 576 6.58 -13.70 -11.45
N HIS A 577 7.20 -12.62 -11.89
CA HIS A 577 8.45 -12.61 -12.64
C HIS A 577 9.56 -11.93 -11.84
N LYS A 578 10.79 -12.35 -12.11
CA LYS A 578 11.99 -11.68 -11.62
C LYS A 578 12.05 -10.27 -12.18
N ALA A 579 12.54 -9.32 -11.38
CA ALA A 579 12.92 -8.02 -11.88
C ALA A 579 14.42 -8.00 -12.22
N GLU A 580 14.75 -7.49 -13.40
CA GLU A 580 16.11 -7.37 -13.90
C GLU A 580 16.41 -5.94 -14.31
N LEU A 581 17.61 -5.49 -14.00
CA LEU A 581 18.15 -4.21 -14.45
C LEU A 581 18.93 -4.41 -15.75
N HIS A 582 18.56 -3.64 -16.76
CA HIS A 582 19.09 -3.70 -18.11
C HIS A 582 19.78 -2.40 -18.49
N LYS A 583 20.85 -2.50 -19.27
CA LYS A 583 21.51 -1.38 -19.96
C LYS A 583 21.76 -1.79 -21.41
N GLU A 584 21.39 -0.94 -22.38
CA GLU A 584 21.55 -1.26 -23.82
C GLU A 584 20.97 -2.65 -24.18
N ASN A 585 19.83 -3.00 -23.57
CA ASN A 585 19.14 -4.29 -23.68
C ASN A 585 19.89 -5.53 -23.17
N LYS A 586 20.91 -5.37 -22.33
CA LYS A 586 21.55 -6.48 -21.61
C LYS A 586 21.23 -6.42 -20.12
N ALA A 587 20.73 -7.53 -19.58
CA ALA A 587 20.60 -7.71 -18.14
C ALA A 587 22.00 -7.70 -17.51
N PHE A 588 22.18 -6.95 -16.43
CA PHE A 588 23.45 -6.90 -15.70
C PHE A 588 23.28 -6.91 -14.18
N TYR A 589 22.05 -6.78 -13.67
CA TYR A 589 21.77 -6.97 -12.26
C TYR A 589 20.39 -7.58 -12.05
N ASP A 590 20.34 -8.55 -11.15
CA ASP A 590 19.15 -9.27 -10.75
C ASP A 590 18.69 -8.79 -9.39
N PHE A 591 17.43 -8.36 -9.29
CA PHE A 591 16.87 -8.03 -7.99
C PHE A 591 16.65 -9.28 -7.15
N LYS A 592 16.89 -9.13 -5.85
CA LYS A 592 16.66 -10.18 -4.87
C LYS A 592 15.19 -10.27 -4.53
N THR A 593 14.77 -11.48 -4.17
CA THR A 593 13.39 -11.79 -3.78
C THR A 593 13.29 -12.41 -2.40
N ILE A 594 14.40 -12.58 -1.68
CA ILE A 594 14.44 -13.30 -0.40
C ILE A 594 14.31 -12.32 0.78
N GLY A 595 13.46 -12.67 1.75
CA GLY A 595 13.32 -12.03 3.05
C GLY A 595 13.43 -13.00 4.22
N PHE A 596 13.66 -12.45 5.42
CA PHE A 596 13.93 -13.16 6.68
C PHE A 596 13.06 -12.65 7.84
N TYR A 597 12.47 -13.56 8.59
CA TYR A 597 11.56 -13.20 9.68
C TYR A 597 11.80 -14.07 10.91
N ILE A 598 11.53 -13.52 12.09
CA ILE A 598 11.62 -14.27 13.35
C ILE A 598 10.47 -13.89 14.28
N ASN A 599 9.81 -14.87 14.88
CA ASN A 599 8.74 -14.60 15.85
C ASN A 599 9.30 -14.31 17.25
N GLU A 600 8.50 -13.64 18.08
CA GLU A 600 8.81 -13.40 19.50
C GLU A 600 8.99 -14.71 20.27
N GLU A 601 9.82 -14.67 21.31
CA GLU A 601 9.82 -15.68 22.37
C GLU A 601 8.58 -15.50 23.26
N LEU A 602 7.90 -16.59 23.61
CA LEU A 602 6.83 -16.57 24.60
C LEU A 602 7.43 -16.85 25.98
N ARG A 603 7.17 -15.97 26.95
CA ARG A 603 7.65 -16.10 28.33
C ARG A 603 6.51 -16.00 29.32
N ASP A 604 6.62 -16.73 30.43
CA ASP A 604 5.65 -16.66 31.53
C ASP A 604 5.81 -15.37 32.36
N GLN A 605 4.92 -15.16 33.33
CA GLN A 605 4.97 -14.01 34.24
C GLN A 605 6.25 -13.92 35.09
N ASN A 606 7.00 -15.03 35.21
CA ASN A 606 8.29 -15.11 35.90
C ASN A 606 9.48 -15.00 34.94
N ASN A 607 9.23 -14.65 33.67
CA ASN A 607 10.21 -14.52 32.59
C ASN A 607 10.86 -15.85 32.14
N ASN A 608 10.27 -17.01 32.47
CA ASN A 608 10.72 -18.31 31.97
C ASN A 608 10.27 -18.50 30.52
N LEU A 609 11.12 -19.08 29.67
CA LEU A 609 10.78 -19.39 28.28
C LEU A 609 9.72 -20.50 28.23
N ILE A 610 8.55 -20.18 27.68
CA ILE A 610 7.48 -21.14 27.36
C ILE A 610 7.70 -21.71 25.96
N ASP A 611 7.97 -20.83 24.98
CA ASP A 611 8.14 -21.22 23.58
C ASP A 611 9.16 -20.33 22.87
N GLY A 612 10.19 -20.94 22.26
CA GLY A 612 11.30 -20.25 21.58
C GLY A 612 10.93 -19.56 20.27
N SER A 613 11.87 -18.82 19.70
CA SER A 613 11.69 -18.19 18.38
C SER A 613 11.88 -19.18 17.23
N ASP A 614 11.09 -19.03 16.18
CA ASP A 614 11.17 -19.70 14.88
C ASP A 614 11.71 -18.69 13.84
N LEU A 615 12.75 -19.11 13.11
CA LEU A 615 13.33 -18.34 12.01
C LEU A 615 12.71 -18.79 10.68
N PHE A 616 12.36 -17.83 9.83
CA PHE A 616 11.76 -18.07 8.53
C PHE A 616 12.57 -17.41 7.43
N ILE A 617 12.70 -18.12 6.31
CA ILE A 617 13.25 -17.62 5.04
C ILE A 617 12.13 -17.67 4.02
N HIS A 618 11.88 -16.57 3.31
CA HIS A 618 10.82 -16.50 2.30
C HIS A 618 11.40 -15.99 0.99
N ASP A 619 11.27 -16.76 -0.09
CA ASP A 619 11.42 -16.25 -1.45
C ASP A 619 10.08 -15.69 -1.94
N HIS A 620 9.94 -14.37 -1.92
CA HIS A 620 8.74 -13.65 -2.34
C HIS A 620 8.45 -13.81 -3.84
N GLY A 621 9.48 -14.09 -4.64
CA GLY A 621 9.36 -14.25 -6.08
C GLY A 621 8.81 -15.62 -6.46
N LYS A 622 9.40 -16.68 -5.90
CA LYS A 622 8.91 -18.06 -6.08
C LYS A 622 7.71 -18.39 -5.20
N ASN A 623 7.41 -17.52 -4.23
CA ASN A 623 6.38 -17.71 -3.22
C ASN A 623 6.55 -19.03 -2.44
N ILE A 624 7.76 -19.24 -1.90
CA ILE A 624 8.13 -20.41 -1.09
C ILE A 624 8.70 -19.93 0.24
N ARG A 625 8.31 -20.58 1.33
CA ARG A 625 8.78 -20.27 2.67
C ARG A 625 9.34 -21.51 3.37
N TYR A 626 10.46 -21.33 4.06
CA TYR A 626 11.05 -22.32 4.94
C TYR A 626 10.93 -21.83 6.39
N GLN A 627 10.32 -22.64 7.25
CA GLN A 627 10.46 -22.53 8.70
C GLN A 627 11.64 -23.39 9.14
N LEU A 628 12.58 -22.78 9.85
CA LEU A 628 13.74 -23.50 10.36
C LEU A 628 13.45 -24.08 11.74
N PRO A 629 14.09 -25.21 12.11
CA PRO A 629 13.99 -25.76 13.46
C PRO A 629 14.40 -24.75 14.54
N LYS A 630 13.81 -24.87 15.74
CA LYS A 630 13.99 -23.91 16.85
C LYS A 630 15.43 -23.80 17.35
N GLU A 631 16.26 -24.81 17.11
CA GLU A 631 17.69 -24.81 17.42
C GLU A 631 18.50 -23.88 16.50
N ILE A 632 18.00 -23.58 15.30
CA ILE A 632 18.70 -22.75 14.31
C ILE A 632 18.54 -21.27 14.68
N THR A 633 19.57 -20.76 15.34
CA THR A 633 19.55 -19.44 16.00
C THR A 633 20.77 -18.59 15.65
N TYR A 634 21.64 -19.07 14.75
CA TYR A 634 22.89 -18.40 14.38
C TYR A 634 23.14 -18.44 12.86
N LEU A 635 24.02 -17.54 12.42
CA LEU A 635 24.69 -17.58 11.12
C LEU A 635 26.18 -17.80 11.33
N LYS A 636 26.79 -18.64 10.50
CA LYS A 636 28.22 -18.91 10.49
C LYS A 636 28.85 -18.31 9.24
N LEU A 637 29.89 -17.51 9.42
CA LEU A 637 30.68 -17.00 8.31
C LEU A 637 31.50 -18.13 7.70
N ILE A 638 31.30 -18.43 6.42
CA ILE A 638 32.06 -19.44 5.68
C ILE A 638 32.60 -18.84 4.38
N LYS A 639 33.63 -19.46 3.81
CA LYS A 639 34.05 -19.18 2.43
C LYS A 639 33.56 -20.28 1.50
N LYS A 640 32.86 -19.90 0.43
CA LYS A 640 32.45 -20.80 -0.64
C LYS A 640 32.74 -20.13 -1.98
N ASP A 641 33.43 -20.82 -2.87
CA ASP A 641 33.78 -20.33 -4.20
C ASP A 641 34.54 -18.97 -4.20
N ASN A 642 35.41 -18.77 -3.21
CA ASN A 642 36.15 -17.53 -2.90
C ASN A 642 35.32 -16.36 -2.35
N ASP A 643 34.01 -16.50 -2.17
CA ASP A 643 33.13 -15.49 -1.59
C ASP A 643 32.72 -15.83 -0.16
N TYR A 644 32.44 -14.80 0.63
CA TYR A 644 31.87 -14.96 1.95
C TYR A 644 30.38 -15.32 1.85
N LYS A 645 29.95 -16.30 2.63
CA LYS A 645 28.54 -16.68 2.81
C LYS A 645 28.21 -16.82 4.29
N LEU A 646 26.94 -16.66 4.63
CA LEU A 646 26.39 -16.81 5.96
C LEU A 646 25.55 -18.10 6.00
N ALA A 647 26.11 -19.18 6.54
CA ALA A 647 25.39 -20.45 6.65
C ALA A 647 24.48 -20.45 7.88
N VAL A 648 23.20 -20.80 7.73
CA VAL A 648 22.30 -20.99 8.88
C VAL A 648 22.76 -22.17 9.74
N CYS A 649 22.87 -21.96 11.06
CA CYS A 649 23.42 -22.95 11.97
C CYS A 649 22.82 -22.90 13.38
N ASP A 650 23.08 -23.96 14.15
CA ASP A 650 22.82 -23.98 15.58
C ASP A 650 23.86 -23.14 16.38
N GLN A 651 23.66 -23.06 17.69
CA GLN A 651 24.59 -22.37 18.61
C GLN A 651 26.02 -22.93 18.66
N ASN A 652 26.23 -24.17 18.18
CA ASN A 652 27.54 -24.82 18.15
C ASN A 652 28.24 -24.61 16.79
N GLY A 653 27.59 -23.96 15.83
CA GLY A 653 28.11 -23.78 14.47
C GLY A 653 27.89 -24.98 13.54
N THR A 654 26.97 -25.88 13.90
CA THR A 654 26.52 -26.99 13.06
C THR A 654 25.55 -26.46 12.00
N GLU A 655 25.92 -26.56 10.73
CA GLU A 655 25.13 -26.03 9.61
C GLU A 655 23.86 -26.87 9.39
N TYR A 656 22.75 -26.20 9.09
CA TYR A 656 21.50 -26.85 8.72
C TYR A 656 21.46 -27.13 7.22
N THR A 657 21.18 -28.38 6.83
CA THR A 657 21.33 -28.86 5.44
C THR A 657 20.04 -29.32 4.77
N ASP A 658 18.91 -29.31 5.48
CA ASP A 658 17.66 -29.88 4.99
C ASP A 658 16.87 -28.92 4.07
N ILE A 659 17.46 -27.78 3.71
CA ILE A 659 16.93 -26.85 2.70
C ILE A 659 17.99 -26.58 1.62
N PRO A 660 17.57 -26.21 0.39
CA PRO A 660 18.49 -25.92 -0.71
C PRO A 660 19.58 -24.90 -0.36
N ASP A 661 20.77 -25.07 -0.94
CA ASP A 661 21.92 -24.16 -0.78
C ASP A 661 21.57 -22.68 -1.02
N GLU A 662 20.66 -22.41 -1.97
CA GLU A 662 20.17 -21.06 -2.28
C GLU A 662 19.49 -20.34 -1.08
N TYR A 663 18.97 -21.09 -0.10
CA TYR A 663 18.33 -20.52 1.09
C TYR A 663 19.16 -20.71 2.36
N ARG A 664 19.91 -21.81 2.50
CA ARG A 664 20.76 -22.02 3.69
C ARG A 664 22.07 -21.23 3.66
N LEU A 665 22.58 -20.86 2.49
CA LEU A 665 23.81 -20.08 2.33
C LEU A 665 23.48 -18.64 1.94
N ILE A 666 23.21 -17.81 2.94
CA ILE A 666 22.77 -16.43 2.76
C ILE A 666 23.94 -15.58 2.27
N ASP A 667 23.69 -14.78 1.24
CA ASP A 667 24.65 -13.82 0.75
C ASP A 667 24.78 -12.61 1.71
N PRO A 668 25.99 -12.16 2.07
CA PRO A 668 26.22 -10.98 2.91
C PRO A 668 25.45 -9.74 2.47
N ILE A 669 25.10 -9.64 1.18
CA ILE A 669 24.29 -8.55 0.63
C ILE A 669 22.86 -8.45 1.21
N PHE A 670 22.41 -9.43 2.00
CA PHE A 670 21.14 -9.38 2.74
C PHE A 670 21.29 -8.83 4.16
N ALA A 671 22.50 -8.57 4.64
CA ALA A 671 22.73 -8.15 6.02
C ALA A 671 23.19 -6.69 6.08
N HIS A 672 22.38 -5.87 6.72
CA HIS A 672 22.51 -4.41 6.72
C HIS A 672 22.72 -3.86 8.13
N GLN A 673 23.49 -2.78 8.24
CA GLN A 673 23.63 -1.96 9.42
C GLN A 673 22.52 -0.92 9.46
N TYR A 674 22.04 -0.61 10.68
CA TYR A 674 21.00 0.39 10.86
C TYR A 674 21.33 1.34 12.01
N GLU A 675 21.05 2.62 11.80
CA GLU A 675 21.05 3.61 12.87
C GLU A 675 19.65 3.64 13.52
N LYS A 676 19.62 3.40 14.84
CA LYS A 676 18.40 3.56 15.63
C LYS A 676 18.15 5.06 15.84
N LYS A 677 17.15 5.60 15.15
CA LYS A 677 16.68 6.97 15.39
C LYS A 677 15.69 6.95 16.56
N ASP A 678 16.04 7.62 17.67
CA ASP A 678 15.12 7.80 18.79
C ASP A 678 13.85 8.52 18.28
N HIS A 679 12.71 7.84 18.42
CA HIS A 679 11.34 8.29 18.06
C HIS A 679 10.86 8.14 16.60
N SER A 680 11.43 7.24 15.81
CA SER A 680 10.71 6.71 14.63
C SER A 680 10.58 5.19 14.68
N ASN A 681 9.40 4.69 14.31
CA ASN A 681 9.12 3.27 14.03
C ASN A 681 9.89 2.71 12.81
N LYS A 682 10.98 3.39 12.42
CA LYS A 682 11.72 3.24 11.17
C LYS A 682 13.22 3.24 11.49
N HIS A 683 13.87 2.12 11.25
CA HIS A 683 15.33 1.97 11.33
C HIS A 683 15.95 2.62 10.08
N LEU A 684 16.97 3.47 10.22
CA LEU A 684 17.66 4.00 9.04
C LEU A 684 18.71 2.99 8.59
N ASN A 685 18.55 2.40 7.40
CA ASN A 685 19.61 1.57 6.80
C ASN A 685 20.81 2.46 6.44
N ILE A 686 22.00 2.11 6.93
CA ILE A 686 23.25 2.86 6.74
C ILE A 686 24.32 2.04 6.00
N GLY A 687 23.93 0.93 5.37
CA GLY A 687 24.81 0.13 4.50
C GLY A 687 24.88 -1.34 4.87
N LEU A 688 25.76 -2.09 4.22
CA LEU A 688 26.00 -3.51 4.53
C LEU A 688 26.85 -3.68 5.79
N ILE A 689 26.68 -4.83 6.45
CA ILE A 689 27.63 -5.26 7.48
C ILE A 689 28.95 -5.63 6.78
N ASP A 690 30.05 -4.99 7.18
CA ASP A 690 31.38 -5.42 6.75
C ASP A 690 31.76 -6.74 7.45
N PHE A 691 31.57 -7.85 6.75
CA PHE A 691 31.98 -9.17 7.25
C PHE A 691 33.48 -9.46 7.07
N LYS A 692 34.20 -8.67 6.25
CA LYS A 692 35.64 -8.89 5.96
C LYS A 692 36.49 -8.70 7.23
N GLN A 693 35.98 -7.98 8.24
CA GLN A 693 36.63 -7.82 9.54
C GLN A 693 36.57 -9.07 10.44
N TYR A 694 35.74 -10.07 10.14
CA TYR A 694 35.58 -11.28 10.94
C TYR A 694 36.31 -12.48 10.32
N THR A 695 36.76 -13.39 11.17
CA THR A 695 37.41 -14.64 10.75
C THR A 695 36.39 -15.65 10.23
N GLU A 696 36.80 -16.50 9.29
CA GLU A 696 35.99 -17.65 8.89
C GLU A 696 35.67 -18.54 10.12
N GLY A 697 34.43 -19.03 10.19
CA GLY A 697 33.89 -19.76 11.32
C GLY A 697 33.27 -18.90 12.41
N THR A 698 33.35 -17.57 12.33
CA THR A 698 32.67 -16.67 13.28
C THR A 698 31.16 -16.89 13.26
N LEU A 699 30.57 -16.97 14.46
CA LEU A 699 29.13 -17.12 14.66
C LEU A 699 28.48 -15.77 14.98
N PHE A 700 27.31 -15.54 14.39
CA PHE A 700 26.45 -14.39 14.62
C PHE A 700 25.10 -14.85 15.14
N LYS A 701 24.69 -14.35 16.30
CA LYS A 701 23.43 -14.74 16.92
C LYS A 701 22.27 -13.98 16.28
N LEU A 702 21.16 -14.67 16.04
CA LEU A 702 19.92 -14.08 15.53
C LEU A 702 18.93 -13.86 16.67
N LYS A 703 18.26 -12.71 16.69
CA LYS A 703 17.22 -12.37 17.68
C LYS A 703 16.09 -11.58 17.01
N TYR A 704 14.90 -11.66 17.60
CA TYR A 704 13.76 -10.81 17.22
C TYR A 704 13.98 -9.36 17.67
N ASP A 705 13.35 -8.40 16.98
CA ASP A 705 13.36 -7.00 17.41
C ASP A 705 12.19 -6.71 18.36
N PRO A 706 12.43 -6.47 19.66
CA PRO A 706 11.35 -6.20 20.60
C PRO A 706 10.67 -4.84 20.37
N ASN A 707 11.27 -3.95 19.57
CA ASN A 707 10.69 -2.65 19.22
C ASN A 707 10.17 -2.63 17.78
N ASP A 708 9.97 -3.80 17.16
CA ASP A 708 9.37 -3.87 15.84
C ASP A 708 7.98 -3.23 15.86
N TYR A 709 7.66 -2.43 14.85
CA TYR A 709 6.37 -1.75 14.75
C TYR A 709 5.21 -2.72 14.52
N HIS A 710 5.51 -3.95 14.06
CA HIS A 710 4.52 -5.04 13.98
C HIS A 710 4.07 -5.53 15.36
N ILE A 711 4.74 -5.11 16.45
CA ILE A 711 4.29 -5.33 17.82
C ILE A 711 3.41 -4.14 18.20
N PRO A 712 2.08 -4.24 18.12
CA PRO A 712 1.18 -3.16 18.49
C PRO A 712 1.31 -2.85 19.98
N ARG A 713 1.34 -1.55 20.30
CA ARG A 713 1.47 -1.06 21.67
C ARG A 713 0.41 -0.01 21.96
N ASP A 714 -0.01 0.04 23.22
CA ASP A 714 -0.91 1.06 23.71
C ASP A 714 -0.17 2.39 23.97
N LYS A 715 -0.90 3.43 24.40
CA LYS A 715 -0.33 4.74 24.77
C LYS A 715 0.68 4.70 25.93
N ASN A 716 0.69 3.63 26.73
CA ASN A 716 1.64 3.41 27.83
C ASN A 716 2.83 2.54 27.39
N ASN A 717 2.92 2.21 26.09
CA ASN A 717 3.93 1.34 25.49
C ASN A 717 3.82 -0.14 25.89
N GLU A 718 2.68 -0.56 26.43
CA GLU A 718 2.36 -1.95 26.74
C GLU A 718 1.97 -2.70 25.46
N ILE A 719 2.45 -3.95 25.32
CA ILE A 719 2.12 -4.76 24.14
C ILE A 719 0.65 -5.14 24.19
N LEU A 720 -0.08 -4.81 23.14
CA LEU A 720 -1.45 -5.25 22.95
C LEU A 720 -1.44 -6.67 22.41
N ARG A 721 -2.23 -7.57 23.01
CA ARG A 721 -2.43 -8.93 22.50
C ARG A 721 -3.91 -9.26 22.52
N SER A 722 -4.38 -9.89 21.45
CA SER A 722 -5.74 -10.41 21.35
C SER A 722 -5.90 -11.75 22.11
N SER A 723 -4.78 -12.43 22.42
CA SER A 723 -4.74 -13.62 23.27
C SER A 723 -3.37 -13.78 23.95
N ASP A 724 -3.33 -14.49 25.09
CA ASP A 724 -2.13 -14.65 25.92
C ASP A 724 -0.96 -15.38 25.22
N ASN A 725 -1.26 -16.21 24.22
CA ASN A 725 -0.27 -17.01 23.48
C ASN A 725 0.12 -16.37 22.12
N GLN A 726 -0.38 -15.18 21.81
CA GLN A 726 -0.08 -14.52 20.54
C GLN A 726 1.40 -14.14 20.49
N LYS A 727 2.11 -14.54 19.43
CA LYS A 727 3.46 -14.08 19.09
C LYS A 727 3.42 -13.20 17.85
N TYR A 728 4.18 -12.11 17.87
CA TYR A 728 4.39 -11.28 16.67
C TYR A 728 5.59 -11.76 15.86
N VAL A 729 5.48 -11.67 14.54
CA VAL A 729 6.60 -11.87 13.61
C VAL A 729 7.32 -10.54 13.43
N THR A 730 8.65 -10.55 13.52
CA THR A 730 9.49 -9.36 13.55
C THR A 730 10.68 -9.49 12.59
N LYS A 731 11.44 -8.40 12.43
CA LYS A 731 12.73 -8.35 11.75
C LYS A 731 13.79 -9.18 12.49
N VAL A 732 14.73 -9.74 11.72
CA VAL A 732 15.82 -10.58 12.26
C VAL A 732 17.06 -9.75 12.53
N LYS A 733 17.36 -9.49 13.81
CA LYS A 733 18.57 -8.79 14.24
C LYS A 733 19.76 -9.74 14.33
N ILE A 734 20.94 -9.21 13.99
CA ILE A 734 22.21 -9.92 13.97
C ILE A 734 23.11 -9.36 15.09
N PHE A 735 23.65 -10.27 15.90
CA PHE A 735 24.50 -9.95 17.04
C PHE A 735 25.87 -10.65 16.93
N HIS A 736 26.93 -9.94 17.32
CA HIS A 736 28.25 -10.51 17.58
C HIS A 736 28.68 -10.18 19.01
N ASN A 737 29.02 -11.19 19.81
CA ASN A 737 29.36 -11.03 21.24
C ASN A 737 28.36 -10.15 22.01
N ASP A 738 27.06 -10.43 21.84
CA ASP A 738 25.93 -9.67 22.39
C ASP A 738 25.81 -8.18 21.99
N THR A 739 26.64 -7.72 21.05
CA THR A 739 26.50 -6.41 20.42
C THR A 739 25.66 -6.54 19.14
N GLU A 740 24.61 -5.73 19.01
CA GLU A 740 23.84 -5.63 17.77
C GLU A 740 24.74 -5.04 16.68
N ILE A 741 24.92 -5.76 15.57
CA ILE A 741 25.76 -5.32 14.44
C ILE A 741 24.94 -5.03 13.18
N GLY A 742 23.65 -5.36 13.17
CA GLY A 742 22.75 -5.11 12.05
C GLY A 742 21.52 -6.01 12.07
N MET A 743 20.88 -6.18 10.91
CA MET A 743 19.72 -7.07 10.70
C MET A 743 19.71 -7.63 9.27
N LEU A 744 19.00 -8.75 9.08
CA LEU A 744 18.72 -9.28 7.75
C LEU A 744 17.60 -8.48 7.07
N SER A 745 17.71 -8.32 5.75
CA SER A 745 16.81 -7.54 4.90
C SER A 745 15.61 -8.35 4.40
N ASN A 746 14.47 -7.69 4.34
CA ASN A 746 13.18 -8.16 3.83
C ASN A 746 12.78 -7.34 2.60
N ASP A 747 13.80 -6.90 1.87
CA ASP A 747 13.70 -6.12 0.66
C ASP A 747 13.62 -7.05 -0.56
N HIS A 748 12.54 -6.93 -1.31
CA HIS A 748 12.31 -7.72 -2.52
C HIS A 748 11.71 -6.88 -3.65
N HIS A 749 12.08 -7.26 -4.87
CA HIS A 749 11.60 -6.62 -6.09
C HIS A 749 11.23 -7.69 -7.10
N ASN A 750 10.04 -7.60 -7.65
CA ASN A 750 9.53 -8.55 -8.62
C ASN A 750 8.53 -7.84 -9.53
N PHE A 751 8.20 -8.47 -10.64
CA PHE A 751 6.99 -8.11 -11.37
C PHE A 751 5.88 -9.07 -10.99
N GLN A 752 4.65 -8.58 -10.93
CA GLN A 752 3.46 -9.41 -11.03
C GLN A 752 2.63 -8.89 -12.21
N GLY A 753 2.42 -9.76 -13.19
CA GLY A 753 1.94 -9.33 -14.51
C GLY A 753 2.90 -8.33 -15.15
N ASP A 754 2.43 -7.11 -15.39
CA ASP A 754 3.24 -5.98 -15.90
C ASP A 754 3.63 -4.96 -14.81
N ILE A 755 3.19 -5.16 -13.56
CA ILE A 755 3.43 -4.22 -12.47
C ILE A 755 4.70 -4.64 -11.73
N PHE A 756 5.69 -3.75 -11.70
CA PHE A 756 6.86 -3.84 -10.83
C PHE A 756 6.47 -3.50 -9.41
N PHE A 757 6.75 -4.43 -8.50
CA PHE A 757 6.65 -4.27 -7.06
C PHE A 757 8.02 -4.15 -6.45
N SER A 758 8.14 -3.22 -5.52
CA SER A 758 9.36 -2.97 -4.78
C SER A 758 9.05 -2.66 -3.33
N ILE A 759 9.47 -3.54 -2.43
CA ILE A 759 8.98 -3.60 -1.06
C ILE A 759 10.15 -3.86 -0.10
N ASP A 760 10.23 -3.13 1.03
CA ASP A 760 11.08 -3.53 2.16
C ASP A 760 10.35 -3.39 3.50
N TYR A 761 10.14 -4.54 4.11
CA TYR A 761 9.47 -4.65 5.39
C TYR A 761 10.37 -4.32 6.60
N ASN A 762 11.68 -4.14 6.41
CA ASN A 762 12.57 -3.65 7.47
C ASN A 762 12.34 -2.17 7.80
N TYR A 763 11.82 -1.38 6.86
CA TYR A 763 11.61 0.05 7.05
C TYR A 763 10.17 0.36 7.48
N SER A 764 9.16 -0.10 6.74
CA SER A 764 7.75 -0.05 7.12
C SER A 764 6.89 -0.87 6.15
N TYR A 765 5.78 -1.41 6.63
CA TYR A 765 4.82 -2.14 5.82
C TYR A 765 4.20 -1.20 4.75
N ASN A 766 3.99 0.08 5.08
CA ASN A 766 3.39 1.02 4.14
C ASN A 766 4.34 1.52 3.03
N ASN A 767 5.62 1.14 3.08
CA ASN A 767 6.65 1.66 2.20
C ASN A 767 6.93 0.67 1.06
N PHE A 768 6.04 0.59 0.08
CA PHE A 768 6.31 -0.08 -1.19
C PHE A 768 5.98 0.82 -2.39
N LEU A 769 6.70 0.59 -3.49
CA LEU A 769 6.46 1.22 -4.79
C LEU A 769 5.83 0.17 -5.71
N ALA A 770 4.77 0.55 -6.42
CA ALA A 770 4.15 -0.24 -7.46
C ALA A 770 4.02 0.60 -8.74
N SER A 771 4.56 0.11 -9.86
CA SER A 771 4.57 0.84 -11.13
C SER A 771 4.59 -0.10 -12.33
N TYR A 772 3.94 0.24 -13.43
CA TYR A 772 4.06 -0.53 -14.68
C TYR A 772 5.46 -0.48 -15.30
N SER A 773 6.17 0.64 -15.12
CA SER A 773 7.52 0.82 -15.64
C SER A 773 8.28 1.80 -14.74
N PRO A 774 8.87 1.31 -13.63
CA PRO A 774 9.56 2.18 -12.68
C PRO A 774 10.66 2.93 -13.41
N GLN A 775 10.54 4.25 -13.54
CA GLN A 775 11.59 5.00 -14.22
C GLN A 775 12.83 4.96 -13.34
N ILE A 776 14.00 4.75 -13.94
CA ILE A 776 15.25 4.72 -13.17
C ILE A 776 16.20 5.75 -13.71
N ASP A 777 16.75 6.53 -12.80
CA ASP A 777 17.82 7.47 -13.06
C ASP A 777 19.07 7.04 -12.30
N ILE A 778 20.24 7.25 -12.91
CA ILE A 778 21.53 7.02 -12.27
C ILE A 778 22.23 8.36 -12.07
N ILE A 779 22.46 8.72 -10.81
CA ILE A 779 23.25 9.91 -10.43
C ILE A 779 24.51 9.42 -9.75
N GLU A 780 25.69 9.76 -10.29
CA GLU A 780 26.98 9.50 -9.64
C GLU A 780 27.13 8.05 -9.12
N GLU A 781 26.67 7.06 -9.92
CA GLU A 781 26.70 5.61 -9.64
C GLU A 781 25.60 5.06 -8.72
N THR A 782 24.64 5.89 -8.29
CA THR A 782 23.45 5.48 -7.52
C THR A 782 22.22 5.27 -8.42
N ILE A 783 21.53 4.12 -8.30
CA ILE A 783 20.17 3.95 -8.85
C ILE A 783 19.14 4.68 -7.98
N LEU A 784 18.32 5.52 -8.59
CA LEU A 784 17.10 6.08 -8.03
C LEU A 784 15.89 5.54 -8.80
N PHE A 785 14.93 4.99 -8.07
CA PHE A 785 13.61 4.66 -8.62
C PHE A 785 12.78 5.94 -8.58
N GLU A 786 12.35 6.41 -9.74
CA GLU A 786 11.35 7.46 -9.87
C GLU A 786 9.98 6.80 -9.98
N GLN A 787 9.06 7.22 -9.10
CA GLN A 787 7.64 6.95 -9.27
C GLN A 787 7.21 7.49 -10.65
N GLY A 788 6.69 6.61 -11.50
CA GLY A 788 6.02 6.99 -12.73
C GLY A 788 4.81 7.85 -12.39
N ASP A 789 4.48 8.82 -13.24
CA ASP A 789 3.38 9.72 -12.92
C ASP A 789 2.03 8.92 -12.84
N GLY A 790 1.92 7.75 -13.48
CA GLY A 790 0.75 6.85 -13.48
C GLY A 790 0.80 5.75 -12.41
N ASP A 791 1.60 5.94 -11.36
CA ASP A 791 1.75 4.96 -10.29
C ASP A 791 0.55 4.99 -9.33
N ILE A 792 0.26 3.85 -8.71
CA ILE A 792 -1.05 3.61 -8.10
C ILE A 792 -0.99 3.82 -6.58
N GLY A 793 -1.94 4.62 -6.08
CA GLY A 793 -2.13 4.94 -4.66
C GLY A 793 -1.30 6.12 -4.17
N ASP A 794 -1.63 6.67 -3.00
CA ASP A 794 -0.78 7.60 -2.23
C ASP A 794 0.37 6.80 -1.59
N THR A 795 1.07 6.00 -2.41
CA THR A 795 2.31 5.31 -2.07
C THR A 795 3.37 6.39 -1.90
N ASN A 796 3.26 7.09 -0.76
CA ASN A 796 4.26 7.93 -0.17
C ASN A 796 5.51 7.07 0.02
N ARG A 797 6.30 6.97 -1.04
CA ARG A 797 7.65 6.44 -1.07
C ARG A 797 7.78 5.00 -0.58
N GLY A 798 7.90 4.09 -1.54
CA GLY A 798 8.48 2.79 -1.27
C GLY A 798 9.86 2.93 -0.64
N TYR A 799 10.30 1.95 0.15
CA TYR A 799 11.68 1.90 0.64
C TYR A 799 12.73 2.10 -0.46
N THR A 800 12.41 1.72 -1.71
CA THR A 800 13.28 1.95 -2.88
C THR A 800 13.65 3.39 -3.14
N ASP A 801 12.84 4.34 -2.70
CA ASP A 801 13.15 5.77 -2.81
C ASP A 801 14.30 6.18 -1.87
N TYR A 802 14.60 5.35 -0.86
CA TYR A 802 15.70 5.51 0.08
C TYR A 802 16.87 4.57 -0.22
N LYS A 803 16.62 3.52 -1.01
CA LYS A 803 17.62 2.52 -1.38
C LYS A 803 18.49 3.04 -2.51
N LYS A 804 19.73 3.39 -2.18
CA LYS A 804 20.78 3.65 -3.16
C LYS A 804 21.52 2.36 -3.46
N ILE A 805 21.46 1.90 -4.70
CA ILE A 805 22.33 0.82 -5.19
C ILE A 805 23.52 1.50 -5.85
N ASN A 806 24.70 1.35 -5.25
CA ASN A 806 25.93 1.91 -5.80
C ASN A 806 26.62 0.89 -6.69
N PHE A 807 27.09 1.34 -7.84
CA PHE A 807 27.98 0.55 -8.70
C PHE A 807 29.41 1.01 -8.47
N VAL A 808 30.16 0.30 -7.63
CA VAL A 808 31.58 0.63 -7.46
C VAL A 808 32.35 0.09 -8.66
N LYS A 809 32.86 1.00 -9.50
CA LYS A 809 33.90 0.65 -10.45
C LYS A 809 35.16 0.26 -9.67
N ASN A 810 35.56 -0.99 -9.77
CA ASN A 810 36.89 -1.41 -9.35
C ASN A 810 37.93 -0.76 -10.27
N ASN A 811 38.34 0.46 -9.93
CA ASN A 811 39.47 1.16 -10.54
C ASN A 811 40.79 0.54 -10.09
N ASN A 812 41.02 -0.73 -10.44
CA ASN A 812 42.35 -1.35 -10.46
C ASN A 812 42.26 -2.72 -11.15
N HIS A 813 42.04 -2.77 -12.47
CA HIS A 813 42.78 -3.67 -13.37
C HIS A 813 42.55 -3.26 -14.83
N LEU A 814 43.65 -3.28 -15.60
CA LEU A 814 43.69 -2.97 -17.03
C LEU A 814 42.87 -3.98 -17.85
N ILE A 815 41.89 -3.44 -18.58
CA ILE A 815 41.26 -3.89 -19.84
C ILE A 815 41.60 -5.33 -20.30
N THR A 816 40.62 -6.23 -20.18
CA THR A 816 40.13 -7.10 -21.26
C THR A 816 38.66 -7.41 -20.98
N GLU A 817 37.84 -7.43 -22.02
CA GLU A 817 36.39 -7.74 -22.03
C GLU A 817 35.94 -8.76 -20.96
N ASN A 818 35.57 -8.27 -19.78
CA ASN A 818 34.68 -8.86 -18.79
C ASN A 818 34.43 -7.77 -17.75
N TRP A 819 33.16 -7.40 -17.56
CA TRP A 819 32.76 -6.36 -16.62
C TRP A 819 32.66 -7.00 -15.23
N ASP A 820 33.79 -7.10 -14.53
CA ASP A 820 33.82 -7.47 -13.11
C ASP A 820 33.55 -6.22 -12.26
N ASP A 821 32.31 -5.74 -12.27
CA ASP A 821 31.85 -4.72 -11.32
C ASP A 821 31.54 -5.42 -9.99
N GLU A 822 32.21 -5.03 -8.90
CA GLU A 822 31.82 -5.45 -7.54
C GLU A 822 30.60 -4.61 -7.14
N ILE A 823 29.43 -5.23 -7.15
CA ILE A 823 28.19 -4.57 -6.75
C ILE A 823 28.19 -4.50 -5.22
N THR A 824 28.42 -3.30 -4.68
CA THR A 824 28.29 -3.05 -3.24
C THR A 824 26.99 -2.27 -2.97
N THR A 825 26.13 -2.79 -2.10
CA THR A 825 25.04 -1.99 -1.54
C THR A 825 25.57 -1.13 -0.39
N GLU A 826 26.23 -0.03 -0.69
CA GLU A 826 26.61 0.95 0.34
C GLU A 826 25.55 2.05 0.48
N ILE A 827 25.17 2.38 1.72
CA ILE A 827 24.50 3.65 2.04
C ILE A 827 25.50 4.45 2.89
N LEU A 828 26.54 5.01 2.26
CA LEU A 828 27.53 5.80 2.99
C LEU A 828 27.05 7.24 3.21
N TYR A 829 26.85 7.60 4.48
CA TYR A 829 27.29 8.92 4.96
C TYR A 829 28.71 8.73 5.48
N ASN A 830 29.70 9.36 4.83
CA ASN A 830 31.09 9.24 5.23
C ASN A 830 31.34 9.90 6.59
N GLU A 831 32.20 9.23 7.37
CA GLU A 831 32.58 9.54 8.75
C GLU A 831 33.03 10.99 8.99
N GLN A 832 32.61 11.57 10.12
CA GLN A 832 33.57 11.99 11.14
C GLN A 832 32.91 12.19 12.52
N SER A 833 33.48 11.47 13.48
CA SER A 833 33.22 11.47 14.91
C SER A 833 33.25 12.86 15.56
N SER A 834 32.26 13.16 16.42
CA SER A 834 32.55 13.68 17.77
C SER A 834 31.35 13.53 18.71
N SER A 835 31.57 12.69 19.72
CA SER A 835 30.90 12.58 21.02
C SER A 835 30.21 13.84 21.56
N TYR A 836 28.97 13.71 22.05
CA TYR A 836 28.49 14.33 23.31
C TYR A 836 27.13 13.71 23.75
N TYR A 837 27.14 12.88 24.80
CA TYR A 837 26.05 12.78 25.79
C TYR A 837 26.13 14.02 26.71
N PRO A 838 25.15 14.39 27.57
CA PRO A 838 23.69 14.15 27.65
C PRO A 838 22.87 15.45 27.95
N SER A 839 21.53 15.40 27.99
CA SER A 839 20.73 15.86 29.16
C SER A 839 19.20 15.83 28.93
N HIS A 840 18.52 15.37 29.98
CA HIS A 840 17.09 15.24 30.26
C HIS A 840 16.10 16.35 29.85
N GLN A 841 14.85 15.88 29.68
CA GLN A 841 13.54 16.47 30.05
C GLN A 841 13.06 17.77 29.38
N LEU A 842 11.93 17.66 28.67
CA LEU A 842 10.58 18.12 29.11
C LEU A 842 9.59 17.77 27.98
N LEU A 843 8.70 16.78 28.16
CA LEU A 843 7.30 16.99 28.55
C LEU A 843 6.66 18.22 27.91
N ALA A 844 5.90 17.98 26.84
CA ALA A 844 4.66 18.69 26.61
C ALA A 844 3.64 17.67 26.08
N ASN A 845 2.72 17.29 26.97
CA ASN A 845 1.43 16.73 26.61
C ASN A 845 0.80 17.58 25.50
N ASN A 846 0.24 16.95 24.47
CA ASN A 846 -1.17 17.13 24.16
C ASN A 846 -1.64 16.00 23.26
N GLN A 847 -2.67 15.33 23.78
CA GLN A 847 -3.52 14.38 23.09
C GLN A 847 -4.25 15.11 21.96
N SER A 848 -4.24 14.55 20.76
CA SER A 848 -5.46 14.26 20.01
C SER A 848 -5.11 13.57 18.70
N ASN A 849 -5.88 12.51 18.46
CA ASN A 849 -5.80 11.55 17.38
C ASN A 849 -5.91 12.22 16.00
N GLN A 850 -5.04 11.83 15.08
CA GLN A 850 -5.22 12.04 13.65
C GLN A 850 -4.82 10.76 12.90
N ASN A 851 -5.84 10.02 12.50
CA ASN A 851 -5.77 8.88 11.61
C ASN A 851 -5.77 9.38 10.17
N VAL A 852 -4.59 9.49 9.57
CA VAL A 852 -4.46 9.25 8.12
C VAL A 852 -4.15 7.77 8.00
N SER A 853 -5.20 6.97 7.85
CA SER A 853 -5.07 5.52 7.87
C SER A 853 -4.96 4.98 6.45
N TYR A 854 -3.72 4.77 6.00
CA TYR A 854 -3.45 3.51 5.31
C TYR A 854 -3.63 2.41 6.36
N TYR A 855 -4.84 1.85 6.45
CA TYR A 855 -5.07 0.68 7.29
C TYR A 855 -4.32 -0.51 6.70
N ARG A 856 -3.10 -0.73 7.19
CA ARG A 856 -2.45 -2.04 7.18
C ARG A 856 -2.63 -2.61 8.57
N GLN A 857 -3.77 -3.26 8.76
CA GLN A 857 -4.05 -4.09 9.92
C GLN A 857 -4.97 -5.24 9.50
N ASP A 858 -4.32 -6.41 9.33
CA ASP A 858 -4.69 -7.76 9.77
C ASP A 858 -6.08 -8.34 9.38
N PRO A 859 -6.26 -9.67 9.29
CA PRO A 859 -5.49 -10.76 8.67
C PRO A 859 -6.38 -11.95 8.30
N ASN A 860 -6.51 -12.42 7.05
CA ASN A 860 -6.86 -13.82 6.73
C ASN A 860 -7.23 -13.80 5.25
N ILE A 861 -6.37 -14.13 4.31
CA ILE A 861 -5.39 -15.21 4.24
C ILE A 861 -4.53 -14.82 3.04
N ASP A 862 -3.31 -14.35 3.22
CA ASP A 862 -2.09 -15.14 3.26
C ASP A 862 -0.96 -14.16 3.60
N TYR A 863 0.14 -14.61 4.22
CA TYR A 863 1.05 -13.87 5.15
C TYR A 863 0.54 -13.74 6.59
N ALA A 864 -0.77 -13.57 6.80
CA ALA A 864 -1.36 -13.52 8.14
C ALA A 864 -2.19 -14.76 8.54
N GLY A 865 -2.32 -15.75 7.64
CA GLY A 865 -2.71 -17.10 8.04
C GLY A 865 -1.74 -17.74 9.05
N TYR A 866 -0.49 -17.27 9.09
CA TYR A 866 0.53 -17.68 10.08
C TYR A 866 0.72 -16.69 11.25
N GLN A 867 0.15 -15.48 11.21
CA GLN A 867 0.18 -14.57 12.37
C GLN A 867 -0.89 -14.95 13.42
N TYR A 868 -1.73 -15.95 13.10
CA TYR A 868 -2.75 -16.53 14.00
C TYR A 868 -2.59 -18.05 14.21
N GLU A 869 -1.48 -18.65 13.78
CA GLU A 869 -1.16 -20.01 14.23
C GLU A 869 -0.52 -19.95 15.61
N ILE A 870 -1.36 -20.15 16.61
CA ILE A 870 -0.92 -20.57 17.93
C ILE A 870 -0.09 -21.84 17.72
N ASN A 871 1.18 -21.83 18.12
CA ASN A 871 1.89 -23.04 18.50
C ASN A 871 1.13 -23.65 19.69
N GLU A 872 0.07 -24.41 19.42
CA GLU A 872 -0.67 -25.18 20.40
C GLU A 872 -0.44 -26.66 20.17
N TYR A 873 0.82 -27.06 20.27
CA TYR A 873 1.12 -28.40 20.78
C TYR A 873 0.95 -28.36 22.30
N THR A 874 -0.27 -28.59 22.77
CA THR A 874 -0.45 -29.11 24.13
C THR A 874 -0.33 -30.63 24.08
N ASP A 875 0.78 -31.13 24.60
CA ASP A 875 0.92 -32.50 25.08
C ASP A 875 -0.32 -32.91 25.87
N ASN A 876 -1.01 -33.95 25.41
CA ASN A 876 -1.57 -35.05 26.22
C ASN A 876 -2.44 -35.97 25.35
N ASN A 877 -1.82 -36.96 24.70
CA ASN A 877 -2.15 -38.38 24.85
C ASN A 877 -1.41 -39.23 23.81
N ASN A 878 -0.75 -40.28 24.33
CA ASN A 878 -0.02 -41.32 23.60
C ASN A 878 -0.68 -41.78 22.29
N ALA A 879 -0.13 -41.33 21.16
CA ALA A 879 -0.10 -42.10 19.92
C ALA A 879 1.19 -41.74 19.17
N MET A 880 2.09 -42.72 19.03
CA MET A 880 3.32 -42.60 18.25
C MET A 880 3.00 -42.11 16.84
N ILE A 881 3.47 -40.91 16.49
CA ILE A 881 3.68 -40.51 15.11
C ILE A 881 5.17 -40.76 14.86
N THR A 882 5.46 -41.74 14.01
CA THR A 882 6.81 -42.13 13.62
C THR A 882 7.46 -41.03 12.77
N SER A 883 8.77 -40.89 12.93
CA SER A 883 9.68 -39.88 12.37
C SER A 883 9.85 -39.87 10.84
N GLU A 884 8.83 -40.24 10.07
CA GLU A 884 8.86 -40.29 8.59
C GLU A 884 7.92 -39.28 7.90
N GLN A 885 7.37 -38.28 8.60
CA GLN A 885 6.46 -37.26 8.00
C GLN A 885 6.97 -35.81 8.11
N ILE A 886 8.26 -35.60 8.37
CA ILE A 886 8.91 -34.28 8.22
C ILE A 886 9.50 -34.18 6.80
N MET A 887 8.60 -34.10 5.83
CA MET A 887 8.79 -33.41 4.55
C MET A 887 7.43 -32.75 4.31
N TYR A 888 7.33 -31.51 3.83
CA TYR A 888 7.26 -31.26 2.41
C TYR A 888 7.15 -29.75 2.12
N ILE A 889 7.67 -29.45 0.93
CA ILE A 889 7.36 -28.37 -0.01
C ILE A 889 5.89 -27.91 0.03
#